data_AF-A0A9R0VX49-F1
#
_entry.id   AF-A0A9R0VX49-F1
#
_cell.length_a   1.000
_cell.length_b   1.000
_cell.length_c   1.000
_cell.angle_alpha   90.00
_cell.angle_beta   90.00
_cell.angle_gamma   90.00
#
_symmetry.space_group_name_H-M   'P 1'
#
loop_
_entity.id
_entity.type
_entity.pdbx_description
1 polymer ?
#
loop_
_entity_poly.entity_id
_entity_poly.type
_entity_poly.pdbx_seq_one_letter_code
_entity_poly.pdbx_strand_id
1 'polypeptide(L)'
;MAEDHGSSRHMSSMSMSHKELGDDDARVVHVGDPERTNERLQFAGNAVRTAKYSPLTFLPRNLFEQFHRLAYVYFLVIAVLNQLPQLAVFGRGASVMPLAFVLAVTAVKDAYEDWRRHRSDRAENNRLAAVLSPGAAAQFVPTEWKHVRVGDVVRVGANESPPADMVLLATSDTTGVAYVQTLNLDGESNLKTRYAKQETLTTPLEHLAGAVVRCERPNRNIYGFQANLELQGEGRRIPLGPSNIVLRGCDLKNTSWAVGVVVYAGRETKAMLNNAGTPTKRSRLETHMNRETLFLSGILIALCSAVATLSGVWLRTHQTDLELAQFFHKKDYLKVGKEDNENYNYYGIAAQIVFNFLMAVIVFQIMIPISLYISMELVRLGQAYFMIRDAKLYDASSDSRFQCRALNINEDLGQVKCVFSDKTGTLTQNKMEFRCASIDGVDYSDVARQRPVEGEPAWAPKVPVKVDREVMELVRNGGATEQGMNAGEFFLALATCNTIVPLILDDGPDPKKKVIDYQGESPDEQALVSAAAAYGFVLVERSSGHIVIDVLGQKQRFDVLGLHEFDSDRKRMSVIIGCPDKTIKLFVKGADSSMFGIIDKTLNPDVVQATEKHLHSYSSVGLRTLVIGVRELSQSEFQEWQMAYEKASTALLGRGNLLRSVAANIERNMRLLGASGVEDKLQDGVPEAIEKLREAGIKVWVLTGDKQETAISIGYSCKLLTRDMTQIVINSNSRESCRKSLDDAISMVNKLRSLSTDSQSRVPLALIIDGNSLVYIFDTEREEKAMLFYVVEWLLYRRLGLLI
;
A
#
# COMPACT_ATOMS: atom_id res chain seq x y z
N MET A 1 8.31 4.67 -55.78
CA MET A 1 9.36 3.70 -55.41
C MET A 1 10.07 4.27 -54.20
N ALA A 2 10.25 3.45 -53.16
CA ALA A 2 10.69 3.77 -51.79
C ALA A 2 9.55 4.16 -50.82
N GLU A 3 9.19 3.18 -50.00
CA GLU A 3 8.34 3.18 -48.82
C GLU A 3 9.01 3.93 -47.67
N ASP A 4 8.24 4.64 -46.85
CA ASP A 4 8.69 5.15 -45.55
C ASP A 4 7.68 4.73 -44.47
N HIS A 5 8.13 3.81 -43.62
CA HIS A 5 7.41 3.28 -42.47
C HIS A 5 7.59 4.20 -41.28
N GLY A 6 6.51 4.78 -40.75
CA GLY A 6 6.61 5.50 -39.48
C GLY A 6 5.28 5.98 -38.92
N SER A 7 4.97 5.52 -37.71
CA SER A 7 4.06 6.16 -36.74
C SER A 7 2.53 5.92 -36.88
N SER A 8 2.06 4.77 -36.35
CA SER A 8 0.70 4.66 -35.78
C SER A 8 0.67 3.99 -34.39
N ARG A 9 1.77 4.06 -33.62
CA ARG A 9 1.94 3.30 -32.36
C ARG A 9 1.65 4.03 -31.04
N HIS A 10 1.10 5.25 -31.07
CA HIS A 10 0.82 6.01 -29.85
C HIS A 10 -0.65 6.45 -29.76
N MET A 11 -1.58 5.52 -29.52
CA MET A 11 -2.96 5.87 -29.13
C MET A 11 -3.76 4.69 -28.51
N SER A 12 -3.12 3.83 -27.70
CA SER A 12 -3.82 2.71 -27.03
C SER A 12 -3.36 2.43 -25.59
N SER A 13 -3.01 3.45 -24.81
CA SER A 13 -2.62 3.27 -23.39
C SER A 13 -3.73 3.53 -22.36
N MET A 14 -4.97 3.80 -22.77
CA MET A 14 -6.08 4.05 -21.82
C MET A 14 -7.06 2.88 -21.77
N SER A 15 -6.66 1.88 -21.00
CA SER A 15 -7.44 0.79 -20.40
C SER A 15 -6.39 -0.26 -20.07
N MET A 16 -6.13 -0.54 -18.79
CA MET A 16 -5.43 -1.77 -18.42
C MET A 16 -6.36 -2.97 -18.65
N SER A 17 -6.88 -3.13 -19.88
CA SER A 17 -7.37 -4.41 -20.34
C SER A 17 -6.17 -5.33 -20.43
N HIS A 18 -6.21 -6.42 -19.65
CA HIS A 18 -5.25 -7.51 -19.63
C HIS A 18 -4.57 -7.71 -21.00
N LYS A 19 -3.29 -7.32 -21.09
CA LYS A 19 -2.46 -7.61 -22.26
C LYS A 19 -2.39 -9.13 -22.40
N GLU A 20 -2.90 -9.65 -23.50
CA GLU A 20 -2.98 -11.09 -23.80
C GLU A 20 -1.57 -11.73 -23.81
N LEU A 21 -1.43 -12.90 -23.19
CA LEU A 21 -0.19 -13.68 -23.19
C LEU A 21 -0.06 -14.44 -24.51
N GLY A 22 0.97 -14.12 -25.31
CA GLY A 22 1.41 -15.00 -26.39
C GLY A 22 2.07 -16.26 -25.82
N ASP A 23 1.92 -17.40 -26.48
CA ASP A 23 2.46 -18.71 -26.03
C ASP A 23 4.01 -18.69 -25.93
N ASP A 24 4.67 -17.78 -26.68
CA ASP A 24 6.12 -17.54 -26.63
C ASP A 24 6.59 -16.75 -25.39
N ASP A 25 5.69 -16.03 -24.72
CA ASP A 25 6.02 -15.19 -23.56
C ASP A 25 5.67 -15.84 -22.21
N ALA A 26 4.99 -17.00 -22.22
CA ALA A 26 4.55 -17.71 -21.03
C ALA A 26 5.71 -18.42 -20.28
N ARG A 27 5.69 -18.34 -18.95
CA ARG A 27 6.59 -19.11 -18.09
C ARG A 27 6.05 -20.52 -17.92
N VAL A 28 6.89 -21.51 -18.17
CA VAL A 28 6.56 -22.93 -18.03
C VAL A 28 7.21 -23.46 -16.74
N VAL A 29 6.39 -24.05 -15.86
CA VAL A 29 6.81 -24.64 -14.59
C VAL A 29 6.39 -26.11 -14.57
N HIS A 30 7.34 -27.02 -14.38
CA HIS A 30 7.07 -28.44 -14.21
C HIS A 30 6.87 -28.74 -12.71
N VAL A 31 5.71 -29.28 -12.36
CA VAL A 31 5.36 -29.56 -10.97
C VAL A 31 6.20 -30.72 -10.45
N GLY A 32 6.92 -30.55 -9.34
CA GLY A 32 7.71 -31.61 -8.73
C GLY A 32 9.06 -31.90 -9.41
N ASP A 33 9.40 -31.16 -10.47
CA ASP A 33 10.67 -31.28 -11.20
C ASP A 33 11.34 -29.89 -11.34
N PRO A 34 12.06 -29.44 -10.30
CA PRO A 34 12.75 -28.16 -10.33
C PRO A 34 13.95 -28.17 -11.29
N GLU A 35 14.56 -29.31 -11.57
CA GLU A 35 15.72 -29.37 -12.46
C GLU A 35 15.30 -29.06 -13.89
N ARG A 36 14.31 -29.79 -14.41
CA ARG A 36 13.74 -29.55 -15.75
C ARG A 36 13.16 -28.15 -15.90
N THR A 37 12.58 -27.60 -14.84
CA THR A 37 12.06 -26.23 -14.83
C THR A 37 13.18 -25.20 -14.98
N ASN A 38 14.35 -25.41 -14.36
CA ASN A 38 15.45 -24.46 -14.34
C ASN A 38 16.51 -24.67 -15.46
N GLU A 39 16.42 -25.74 -16.26
CA GLU A 39 17.40 -26.07 -17.30
C GLU A 39 17.61 -24.97 -18.36
N ARG A 40 16.53 -24.28 -18.78
CA ARG A 40 16.58 -23.27 -19.86
C ARG A 40 16.68 -21.83 -19.35
N LEU A 41 16.19 -21.58 -18.14
CA LEU A 41 16.11 -20.26 -17.51
C LEU A 41 16.67 -20.42 -16.10
N GLN A 42 17.88 -19.90 -15.84
CA GLN A 42 18.41 -19.84 -14.47
C GLN A 42 17.56 -18.87 -13.65
N PHE A 43 16.49 -19.36 -13.04
CA PHE A 43 15.61 -18.54 -12.21
C PHE A 43 16.34 -18.09 -10.94
N ALA A 44 15.95 -16.93 -10.42
CA ALA A 44 16.53 -16.40 -9.19
C ALA A 44 16.26 -17.35 -8.01
N GLY A 45 17.29 -17.61 -7.19
CA GLY A 45 17.11 -18.34 -5.94
C GLY A 45 16.20 -17.59 -4.96
N ASN A 46 15.63 -18.30 -3.98
CA ASN A 46 14.63 -17.73 -3.07
C ASN A 46 15.20 -16.88 -1.91
N ALA A 47 16.51 -16.62 -1.91
CA ALA A 47 17.17 -15.81 -0.91
C ALA A 47 16.79 -14.32 -1.04
N VAL A 48 16.35 -13.72 0.05
CA VAL A 48 16.06 -12.28 0.15
C VAL A 48 17.25 -11.55 0.75
N ARG A 49 17.60 -10.40 0.19
CA ARG A 49 18.67 -9.52 0.66
C ARG A 49 18.19 -8.08 0.70
N THR A 50 17.92 -7.58 1.89
CA THR A 50 17.55 -6.19 2.17
C THR A 50 18.75 -5.36 2.64
N ALA A 51 19.82 -6.01 3.12
CA ALA A 51 21.03 -5.32 3.53
C ALA A 51 21.71 -4.57 2.37
N LYS A 52 22.17 -3.34 2.66
CA LYS A 52 22.75 -2.43 1.67
C LYS A 52 24.19 -2.79 1.32
N TYR A 53 24.93 -3.28 2.31
CA TYR A 53 26.35 -3.57 2.18
C TYR A 53 26.61 -5.09 2.23
N SER A 54 27.72 -5.51 1.64
CA SER A 54 28.37 -6.80 1.90
C SER A 54 29.51 -6.52 2.89
N PRO A 55 29.97 -7.49 3.70
CA PRO A 55 31.16 -7.31 4.54
C PRO A 55 32.36 -6.71 3.76
N LEU A 56 32.53 -7.09 2.49
CA LEU A 56 33.58 -6.57 1.61
C LEU A 56 33.27 -5.20 1.00
N THR A 57 31.99 -4.92 0.72
CA THR A 57 31.58 -3.65 0.09
C THR A 57 31.21 -2.57 1.11
N PHE A 58 31.19 -2.89 2.40
CA PHE A 58 30.82 -1.96 3.47
C PHE A 58 31.75 -0.76 3.49
N LEU A 59 33.05 -0.97 3.68
CA LEU A 59 34.00 0.14 3.79
C LEU A 59 34.02 1.06 2.55
N PRO A 60 34.19 0.56 1.30
CA PRO A 60 34.27 1.44 0.13
C PRO A 60 32.95 2.16 -0.16
N ARG A 61 31.81 1.47 -0.03
CA ARG A 61 30.51 2.07 -0.34
C ARG A 61 30.05 3.04 0.76
N ASN A 62 30.30 2.70 2.02
CA ASN A 62 30.01 3.59 3.14
C ASN A 62 30.88 4.85 3.09
N LEU A 63 32.19 4.73 2.88
CA LEU A 63 33.06 5.91 2.71
C LEU A 63 32.61 6.75 1.51
N PHE A 64 32.28 6.13 0.38
CA PHE A 64 31.74 6.85 -0.78
C PHE A 64 30.48 7.63 -0.40
N GLU A 65 29.51 7.02 0.26
CA GLU A 65 28.28 7.67 0.71
C GLU A 65 28.53 8.80 1.72
N GLN A 66 29.46 8.61 2.66
CA GLN A 66 29.86 9.67 3.60
C GLN A 66 30.50 10.86 2.85
N PHE A 67 31.40 10.62 1.90
CA PHE A 67 32.04 11.67 1.10
C PHE A 67 31.11 12.34 0.06
N HIS A 68 29.87 11.87 -0.10
CA HIS A 68 28.86 12.69 -0.81
C HIS A 68 28.47 13.95 -0.01
N ARG A 69 28.80 14.01 1.29
CA ARG A 69 28.66 15.22 2.10
C ARG A 69 29.85 16.14 1.83
N LEU A 70 29.56 17.32 1.26
CA LEU A 70 30.56 18.32 0.88
C LEU A 70 31.51 18.70 2.04
N ALA A 71 31.01 18.70 3.27
CA ALA A 71 31.81 19.01 4.45
C ALA A 71 32.95 18.01 4.70
N TYR A 72 32.71 16.72 4.51
CA TYR A 72 33.75 15.71 4.71
C TYR A 72 34.82 15.79 3.62
N VAL A 73 34.43 16.17 2.40
CA VAL A 73 35.39 16.48 1.33
C VAL A 73 36.24 17.69 1.70
N TYR A 74 35.64 18.77 2.22
CA TYR A 74 36.37 19.95 2.69
C TYR A 74 37.40 19.61 3.78
N PHE A 75 37.01 18.87 4.81
CA PHE A 75 37.94 18.48 5.87
C PHE A 75 39.02 17.50 5.39
N LEU A 76 38.70 16.63 4.42
CA LEU A 76 39.69 15.76 3.80
C LEU A 76 40.74 16.57 3.03
N VAL A 77 40.32 17.57 2.25
CA VAL A 77 41.24 18.46 1.54
C VAL A 77 42.17 19.17 2.51
N ILE A 78 41.65 19.71 3.62
CA ILE A 78 42.50 20.37 4.61
C ILE A 78 43.44 19.40 5.33
N ALA A 79 42.95 18.21 5.67
CA ALA A 79 43.78 17.17 6.28
C ALA A 79 44.94 16.77 5.36
N VAL A 80 44.71 16.69 4.04
CA VAL A 80 45.74 16.42 3.03
C VAL A 80 46.70 17.60 2.90
N LEU A 81 46.20 18.84 2.83
CA LEU A 81 47.03 20.05 2.74
C LEU A 81 47.98 20.19 3.94
N ASN A 82 47.52 19.86 5.16
CA ASN A 82 48.34 19.94 6.38
C ASN A 82 49.39 18.81 6.49
N GLN A 83 49.37 17.79 5.61
CA GLN A 83 50.46 16.80 5.53
C GLN A 83 51.67 17.33 4.76
N LEU A 84 51.51 18.38 3.93
CA LEU A 84 52.60 18.96 3.17
C LEU A 84 53.56 19.69 4.11
N PRO A 85 54.86 19.30 4.19
CA PRO A 85 55.78 19.87 5.18
C PRO A 85 55.95 21.39 5.11
N GLN A 86 55.80 21.97 3.92
CA GLN A 86 55.90 23.41 3.66
C GLN A 86 54.67 24.21 4.13
N LEU A 87 53.55 23.53 4.39
CA LEU A 87 52.26 24.13 4.74
C LEU A 87 51.76 23.70 6.12
N ALA A 88 52.52 22.85 6.83
CA ALA A 88 52.11 22.24 8.08
C ALA A 88 52.07 23.29 9.21
N VAL A 89 50.86 23.75 9.56
CA VAL A 89 50.62 24.68 10.68
C VAL A 89 50.36 23.90 11.97
N PHE A 90 49.70 22.74 11.86
CA PHE A 90 49.38 21.87 12.98
C PHE A 90 50.12 20.54 12.88
N GLY A 91 50.35 19.88 14.02
CA GLY A 91 50.94 18.54 14.04
C GLY A 91 50.16 17.56 13.15
N ARG A 92 50.87 16.78 12.33
CA ARG A 92 50.29 15.89 11.29
C ARG A 92 49.21 14.94 11.79
N GLY A 93 49.36 14.41 13.02
CA GLY A 93 48.36 13.54 13.64
C GLY A 93 47.12 14.31 14.14
N ALA A 94 47.32 15.52 14.68
CA ALA A 94 46.24 16.32 15.26
C ALA A 94 45.21 16.78 14.21
N SER A 95 45.61 16.98 12.95
CA SER A 95 44.68 17.39 11.88
C SER A 95 43.80 16.25 11.34
N VAL A 96 44.27 15.00 11.41
CA VAL A 96 43.53 13.85 10.88
C VAL A 96 42.56 13.27 11.91
N MET A 97 42.91 13.35 13.21
CA MET A 97 42.13 12.72 14.28
C MET A 97 40.65 13.12 14.31
N PRO A 98 40.26 14.42 14.19
CA PRO A 98 38.85 14.80 14.23
C PRO A 98 38.03 14.20 13.08
N LEU A 99 38.57 14.23 11.85
CA LEU A 99 37.90 13.66 10.68
C LEU A 99 37.77 12.13 10.83
N ALA A 100 38.86 11.47 11.23
CA ALA A 100 38.86 10.02 11.45
C ALA A 100 37.83 9.61 12.51
N PHE A 101 37.72 10.36 13.60
CA PHE A 101 36.73 10.11 14.65
C PHE A 101 35.29 10.24 14.12
N VAL A 102 34.99 11.31 13.38
CA VAL A 102 33.63 11.53 12.83
C VAL A 102 33.24 10.45 11.82
N LEU A 103 34.17 10.08 10.90
CA LEU A 103 33.94 9.01 9.93
C LEU A 103 33.76 7.66 10.65
N ALA A 104 34.53 7.40 11.71
CA ALA A 104 34.43 6.17 12.48
C ALA A 104 33.09 6.06 13.23
N VAL A 105 32.64 7.11 13.92
CA VAL A 105 31.35 7.10 14.63
C VAL A 105 30.20 6.89 13.64
N THR A 106 30.23 7.56 12.49
CA THR A 106 29.22 7.40 11.43
C THR A 106 29.26 5.98 10.86
N ALA A 107 30.45 5.44 10.60
CA ALA A 107 30.60 4.08 10.11
C ALA A 107 30.09 3.03 11.13
N VAL A 108 30.33 3.22 12.43
CA VAL A 108 29.82 2.32 13.48
C VAL A 108 28.29 2.34 13.52
N LYS A 109 27.67 3.52 13.43
CA LYS A 109 26.21 3.67 13.33
C LYS A 109 25.66 2.90 12.13
N ASP A 110 26.20 3.13 10.93
CA ASP A 110 25.73 2.50 9.70
C ASP A 110 25.99 0.98 9.69
N ALA A 111 27.11 0.53 10.29
CA ALA A 111 27.40 -0.88 10.50
C ALA A 111 26.38 -1.54 11.42
N TYR A 112 25.98 -0.86 12.52
CA TYR A 112 24.97 -1.37 13.43
C TYR A 112 23.60 -1.49 12.75
N GLU A 113 23.21 -0.47 11.97
CA GLU A 113 21.98 -0.52 11.18
C GLU A 113 21.97 -1.67 10.16
N ASP A 114 23.06 -1.85 9.40
CA ASP A 114 23.14 -2.89 8.38
C ASP A 114 23.29 -4.29 9.01
N TRP A 115 23.98 -4.43 10.15
CA TRP A 115 24.03 -5.68 10.91
C TRP A 115 22.64 -6.14 11.35
N ARG A 116 21.79 -5.20 11.82
CA ARG A 116 20.39 -5.49 12.16
C ARG A 116 19.62 -5.99 10.93
N ARG A 117 19.87 -5.44 9.74
CA ARG A 117 19.28 -5.92 8.47
C ARG A 117 19.77 -7.31 8.09
N HIS A 118 21.08 -7.57 8.15
CA HIS A 118 21.64 -8.91 7.90
C HIS A 118 21.09 -9.96 8.85
N ARG A 119 20.93 -9.61 10.13
CA ARG A 119 20.31 -10.50 11.13
C ARG A 119 18.87 -10.84 10.75
N SER A 120 18.10 -9.84 10.30
CA SER A 120 16.72 -10.03 9.81
C SER A 120 16.68 -10.90 8.56
N ASP A 121 17.52 -10.61 7.56
CA ASP A 121 17.62 -11.38 6.32
C ASP A 121 18.01 -12.84 6.60
N ARG A 122 18.96 -13.08 7.52
CA ARG A 122 19.38 -14.43 7.91
C ARG A 122 18.27 -15.19 8.63
N ALA A 123 17.51 -14.52 9.50
CA ALA A 123 16.36 -15.13 10.16
C ALA A 123 15.30 -15.56 9.15
N GLU A 124 15.03 -14.73 8.14
CA GLU A 124 14.05 -15.02 7.08
C GLU A 124 14.51 -16.15 6.15
N ASN A 125 15.74 -16.08 5.68
CA ASN A 125 16.29 -17.04 4.71
C ASN A 125 16.51 -18.45 5.29
N ASN A 126 16.65 -18.54 6.61
CA ASN A 126 16.84 -19.82 7.32
C ASN A 126 15.53 -20.36 7.93
N ARG A 127 14.36 -19.74 7.64
CA ARG A 127 13.08 -20.36 7.97
C ARG A 127 12.97 -21.70 7.24
N LEU A 128 12.28 -22.65 7.86
CA LEU A 128 12.07 -23.97 7.28
C LEU A 128 10.73 -24.00 6.53
N ALA A 129 10.71 -24.74 5.43
CA ALA A 129 9.50 -25.08 4.68
C ALA A 129 9.52 -26.58 4.37
N ALA A 130 8.36 -27.22 4.36
CA ALA A 130 8.24 -28.63 4.04
C ALA A 130 8.17 -28.79 2.52
N VAL A 131 9.24 -29.31 1.89
CA VAL A 131 9.34 -29.48 0.43
C VAL A 131 9.24 -30.96 0.07
N LEU A 132 8.49 -31.29 -0.97
CA LEU A 132 8.35 -32.65 -1.46
C LEU A 132 9.68 -33.14 -2.07
N SER A 133 10.22 -34.24 -1.57
CA SER A 133 11.44 -34.82 -2.13
C SER A 133 11.17 -35.48 -3.49
N PRO A 134 12.00 -35.24 -4.53
CA PRO A 134 11.92 -35.99 -5.77
C PRO A 134 12.38 -37.44 -5.53
N GLY A 135 11.44 -38.40 -5.53
CA GLY A 135 11.74 -39.82 -5.30
C GLY A 135 10.50 -40.70 -5.09
N ALA A 136 10.68 -42.02 -5.09
CA ALA A 136 9.62 -43.04 -5.06
C ALA A 136 8.80 -43.10 -3.74
N ALA A 137 9.23 -42.40 -2.69
CA ALA A 137 8.45 -42.19 -1.47
C ALA A 137 8.23 -40.68 -1.33
N ALA A 138 7.07 -40.19 -1.78
CA ALA A 138 6.67 -38.79 -1.76
C ALA A 138 6.58 -38.24 -0.31
N GLN A 139 7.73 -37.93 0.29
CA GLN A 139 7.85 -37.43 1.65
C GLN A 139 8.21 -35.94 1.65
N PHE A 140 7.65 -35.20 2.61
CA PHE A 140 7.98 -33.80 2.81
C PHE A 140 9.19 -33.67 3.73
N VAL A 141 10.25 -33.05 3.23
CA VAL A 141 11.52 -32.84 3.93
C VAL A 141 11.66 -31.36 4.31
N PRO A 142 12.08 -31.04 5.56
CA PRO A 142 12.33 -29.67 5.96
C PRO A 142 13.51 -29.08 5.17
N THR A 143 13.25 -27.99 4.45
CA THR A 143 14.24 -27.28 3.63
C THR A 143 14.25 -25.80 4.00
N GLU A 144 15.42 -25.19 4.06
CA GLU A 144 15.53 -23.76 4.35
C GLU A 144 14.98 -22.93 3.18
N TRP A 145 14.33 -21.81 3.48
CA TRP A 145 13.67 -20.96 2.49
C TRP A 145 14.59 -20.54 1.35
N LYS A 146 15.87 -20.27 1.61
CA LYS A 146 16.85 -19.91 0.58
C LYS A 146 17.11 -21.00 -0.47
N HIS A 147 16.80 -22.26 -0.14
CA HIS A 147 17.02 -23.42 -1.00
C HIS A 147 15.78 -23.85 -1.81
N VAL A 148 14.61 -23.28 -1.52
CA VAL A 148 13.38 -23.49 -2.28
C VAL A 148 13.54 -22.93 -3.70
N ARG A 149 13.11 -23.70 -4.70
CA ARG A 149 13.21 -23.38 -6.13
C ARG A 149 11.84 -23.36 -6.80
N VAL A 150 11.78 -22.77 -7.98
CA VAL A 150 10.58 -22.81 -8.83
C VAL A 150 10.39 -24.23 -9.37
N GLY A 151 9.17 -24.74 -9.27
CA GLY A 151 8.82 -26.14 -9.54
C GLY A 151 8.71 -27.02 -8.29
N ASP A 152 9.26 -26.59 -7.14
CA ASP A 152 9.15 -27.33 -5.88
C ASP A 152 7.69 -27.36 -5.39
N VAL A 153 7.26 -28.53 -4.91
CA VAL A 153 5.98 -28.69 -4.23
C VAL A 153 6.20 -28.48 -2.74
N VAL A 154 5.52 -27.49 -2.17
CA VAL A 154 5.68 -27.07 -0.78
C VAL A 154 4.38 -27.30 -0.02
N ARG A 155 4.51 -27.80 1.21
CA ARG A 155 3.43 -27.86 2.20
C ARG A 155 3.62 -26.73 3.21
N VAL A 156 2.57 -25.95 3.41
CA VAL A 156 2.50 -24.85 4.39
C VAL A 156 1.51 -25.24 5.47
N GLY A 157 1.91 -25.11 6.73
CA GLY A 157 1.07 -25.41 7.88
C GLY A 157 0.16 -24.25 8.30
N ALA A 158 -0.71 -24.51 9.26
CA ALA A 158 -1.55 -23.47 9.87
C ALA A 158 -0.69 -22.38 10.53
N ASN A 159 -1.07 -21.11 10.31
CA ASN A 159 -0.38 -19.91 10.79
C ASN A 159 1.03 -19.71 10.24
N GLU A 160 1.38 -20.34 9.12
CA GLU A 160 2.67 -20.17 8.45
C GLU A 160 2.53 -19.35 7.16
N SER A 161 3.60 -18.62 6.82
CA SER A 161 3.71 -17.90 5.56
C SER A 161 4.36 -18.79 4.50
N PRO A 162 3.89 -18.79 3.24
CA PRO A 162 4.55 -19.55 2.19
C PRO A 162 5.92 -18.92 1.86
N PRO A 163 6.94 -19.76 1.56
CA PRO A 163 8.29 -19.27 1.28
C PRO A 163 8.42 -18.46 -0.01
N ALA A 164 7.45 -18.62 -0.93
CA ALA A 164 7.47 -18.12 -2.29
C ALA A 164 6.02 -18.05 -2.83
N ASP A 165 5.81 -17.46 -4.01
CA ASP A 165 4.47 -17.44 -4.61
C ASP A 165 4.16 -18.85 -5.16
N MET A 166 3.06 -19.45 -4.70
CA MET A 166 2.71 -20.84 -5.01
C MET A 166 1.26 -21.00 -5.48
N VAL A 167 1.05 -21.88 -6.45
CA VAL A 167 -0.29 -22.27 -6.92
C VAL A 167 -0.80 -23.44 -6.08
N LEU A 168 -2.02 -23.35 -5.56
CA LEU A 168 -2.62 -24.40 -4.73
C LEU A 168 -2.95 -25.64 -5.55
N LEU A 169 -2.54 -26.79 -5.04
CA LEU A 169 -2.83 -28.11 -5.59
C LEU A 169 -3.83 -28.87 -4.71
N ALA A 170 -3.62 -28.82 -3.39
CA ALA A 170 -4.48 -29.48 -2.42
C ALA A 170 -4.53 -28.70 -1.09
N THR A 171 -5.59 -28.87 -0.33
CA THR A 171 -5.74 -28.27 1.00
C THR A 171 -6.27 -29.31 1.98
N SER A 172 -6.19 -29.01 3.29
CA SER A 172 -6.73 -29.88 4.33
C SER A 172 -8.26 -30.03 4.29
N ASP A 173 -8.95 -29.08 3.65
CA ASP A 173 -10.39 -29.14 3.49
C ASP A 173 -10.75 -30.00 2.27
N THR A 174 -11.71 -30.90 2.46
CA THR A 174 -12.31 -31.71 1.39
C THR A 174 -12.96 -30.89 0.28
N THR A 175 -13.33 -29.63 0.55
CA THR A 175 -13.84 -28.71 -0.46
C THR A 175 -12.74 -28.00 -1.26
N GLY A 176 -11.47 -28.16 -0.88
CA GLY A 176 -10.32 -27.54 -1.54
C GLY A 176 -10.08 -26.08 -1.15
N VAL A 177 -10.73 -25.56 -0.11
CA VAL A 177 -10.57 -24.17 0.35
C VAL A 177 -9.33 -24.03 1.25
N ALA A 178 -8.64 -22.91 1.10
CA ALA A 178 -7.60 -22.42 2.01
C ALA A 178 -7.85 -20.94 2.32
N TYR A 179 -7.61 -20.51 3.56
CA TYR A 179 -7.74 -19.11 3.93
C TYR A 179 -6.37 -18.47 4.12
N VAL A 180 -6.22 -17.27 3.55
CA VAL A 180 -4.95 -16.54 3.57
C VAL A 180 -5.19 -15.12 4.06
N GLN A 181 -4.33 -14.67 4.97
CA GLN A 181 -4.32 -13.30 5.47
C GLN A 181 -3.26 -12.50 4.71
N THR A 182 -3.60 -11.33 4.17
CA THR A 182 -2.70 -10.53 3.31
C THR A 182 -2.09 -9.32 4.00
N LEU A 183 -2.14 -9.27 5.35
CA LEU A 183 -1.69 -8.12 6.15
C LEU A 183 -0.30 -7.58 5.77
N ASN A 184 0.65 -8.43 5.40
CA ASN A 184 2.02 -7.99 5.05
C ASN A 184 2.16 -7.48 3.59
N LEU A 185 1.15 -7.66 2.74
CA LEU A 185 1.16 -7.26 1.32
C LEU A 185 0.37 -5.97 1.09
N ASP A 186 -0.88 -5.95 1.51
CA ASP A 186 -1.84 -4.86 1.27
C ASP A 186 -2.32 -4.20 2.57
N GLY A 187 -1.92 -4.70 3.74
CA GLY A 187 -2.38 -4.18 5.03
C GLY A 187 -3.80 -4.65 5.41
N GLU A 188 -4.42 -5.52 4.62
CA GLU A 188 -5.76 -6.03 4.93
C GLU A 188 -5.68 -7.19 5.93
N SER A 189 -6.42 -7.06 7.03
CA SER A 189 -6.48 -8.06 8.10
C SER A 189 -7.48 -9.19 7.82
N ASN A 190 -8.38 -9.00 6.85
CA ASN A 190 -9.41 -9.97 6.49
C ASN A 190 -8.80 -11.22 5.83
N LEU A 191 -9.47 -12.35 6.04
CA LEU A 191 -9.09 -13.57 5.35
C LEU A 191 -9.67 -13.57 3.92
N LYS A 192 -8.80 -13.87 2.97
CA LYS A 192 -9.15 -14.12 1.57
C LYS A 192 -9.24 -15.63 1.36
N THR A 193 -10.27 -16.06 0.64
CA THR A 193 -10.43 -17.46 0.25
C THR A 193 -9.59 -17.75 -0.99
N ARG A 194 -8.88 -18.87 -0.95
CA ARG A 194 -8.15 -19.44 -2.06
C ARG A 194 -8.60 -20.89 -2.26
N TYR A 195 -8.61 -21.34 -3.49
CA TYR A 195 -9.17 -22.64 -3.86
C TYR A 195 -8.12 -23.47 -4.60
N ALA A 196 -7.92 -24.70 -4.16
CA ALA A 196 -7.42 -25.78 -4.99
C ALA A 196 -8.53 -26.20 -5.97
N LYS A 197 -8.16 -26.58 -7.19
CA LYS A 197 -9.12 -27.09 -8.17
C LYS A 197 -9.55 -28.50 -7.78
N GLN A 198 -10.80 -28.88 -8.07
CA GLN A 198 -11.30 -30.21 -7.68
C GLN A 198 -10.51 -31.32 -8.38
N GLU A 199 -10.09 -31.08 -9.62
CA GLU A 199 -9.28 -31.98 -10.43
C GLU A 199 -7.90 -32.24 -9.82
N THR A 200 -7.30 -31.25 -9.15
CA THR A 200 -6.01 -31.43 -8.46
C THR A 200 -6.18 -32.03 -7.07
N LEU A 201 -7.30 -31.74 -6.40
CA LEU A 201 -7.60 -32.25 -5.06
C LEU A 201 -7.83 -33.76 -5.05
N THR A 202 -8.49 -34.30 -6.09
CA THR A 202 -8.77 -35.74 -6.22
C THR A 202 -7.57 -36.54 -6.74
N THR A 203 -6.62 -35.86 -7.39
CA THR A 203 -5.44 -36.51 -7.98
C THR A 203 -4.34 -36.68 -6.93
N PRO A 204 -3.79 -37.90 -6.74
CA PRO A 204 -2.67 -38.11 -5.83
C PRO A 204 -1.46 -37.25 -6.22
N LEU A 205 -0.74 -36.71 -5.23
CA LEU A 205 0.44 -35.85 -5.44
C LEU A 205 1.50 -36.46 -6.36
N GLU A 206 1.64 -37.78 -6.37
CA GLU A 206 2.56 -38.52 -7.24
C GLU A 206 2.20 -38.38 -8.73
N HIS A 207 0.90 -38.32 -9.07
CA HIS A 207 0.43 -38.11 -10.44
C HIS A 207 0.47 -36.64 -10.86
N LEU A 208 0.56 -35.72 -9.88
CA LEU A 208 0.74 -34.29 -10.14
C LEU A 208 2.19 -33.92 -10.44
N ALA A 209 3.17 -34.76 -10.07
CA ALA A 209 4.61 -34.53 -10.29
C ALA A 209 5.05 -34.54 -11.78
N GLY A 210 4.10 -34.67 -12.71
CA GLY A 210 4.32 -34.55 -14.16
C GLY A 210 3.52 -33.44 -14.82
N ALA A 211 2.67 -32.73 -14.05
CA ALA A 211 1.82 -31.66 -14.57
C ALA A 211 2.64 -30.42 -14.94
N VAL A 212 2.11 -29.63 -15.88
CA VAL A 212 2.74 -28.40 -16.35
C VAL A 212 1.86 -27.21 -16.03
N VAL A 213 2.41 -26.24 -15.31
CA VAL A 213 1.79 -24.94 -15.08
C VAL A 213 2.37 -23.95 -16.08
N ARG A 214 1.53 -23.41 -16.95
CA ARG A 214 1.87 -22.30 -17.84
C ARG A 214 1.32 -21.02 -17.24
N CYS A 215 2.18 -20.13 -16.76
CA CYS A 215 1.77 -18.88 -16.12
C CYS A 215 2.36 -17.66 -16.82
N GLU A 216 1.82 -16.49 -16.48
CA GLU A 216 2.36 -15.22 -16.92
C GLU A 216 3.79 -14.95 -16.41
N ARG A 217 4.43 -13.88 -16.90
CA ARG A 217 5.71 -13.41 -16.35
C ARG A 217 5.51 -12.69 -15.02
N PRO A 218 6.51 -12.70 -14.12
CA PRO A 218 6.45 -11.95 -12.87
C PRO A 218 6.10 -10.48 -13.12
N ASN A 219 5.03 -10.01 -12.50
CA ASN A 219 4.54 -8.65 -12.61
C ASN A 219 4.26 -8.05 -11.22
N ARG A 220 4.09 -6.73 -11.16
CA ARG A 220 3.80 -6.01 -9.90
C ARG A 220 2.34 -6.10 -9.46
N ASN A 221 1.44 -6.66 -10.27
CA ASN A 221 0.02 -6.71 -9.96
C ASN A 221 -0.28 -7.82 -8.95
N ILE A 222 -0.52 -7.45 -7.69
CA ILE A 222 -0.80 -8.39 -6.58
C ILE A 222 -2.13 -9.14 -6.81
N TYR A 223 -3.12 -8.49 -7.43
CA TYR A 223 -4.47 -9.02 -7.58
C TYR A 223 -4.71 -9.81 -8.88
N GLY A 224 -3.88 -9.61 -9.91
CA GLY A 224 -4.02 -10.31 -11.19
C GLY A 224 -3.12 -11.53 -11.26
N PHE A 225 -3.64 -12.72 -11.58
CA PHE A 225 -2.83 -13.90 -11.91
C PHE A 225 -3.55 -14.70 -12.97
N GLN A 226 -2.82 -15.11 -14.00
CA GLN A 226 -3.34 -15.93 -15.10
C GLN A 226 -2.39 -17.10 -15.34
N ALA A 227 -2.94 -18.31 -15.25
CA ALA A 227 -2.21 -19.52 -15.58
C ALA A 227 -3.16 -20.62 -16.08
N ASN A 228 -2.60 -21.63 -16.76
CA ASN A 228 -3.30 -22.85 -17.11
C ASN A 228 -2.50 -24.04 -16.57
N LEU A 229 -3.21 -24.99 -15.97
CA LEU A 229 -2.66 -26.27 -15.56
C LEU A 229 -2.98 -27.33 -16.63
N GLU A 230 -1.96 -28.05 -17.07
CA GLU A 230 -2.05 -29.18 -18.00
C GLU A 230 -1.66 -30.46 -17.23
N LEU A 231 -2.63 -31.35 -17.01
CA LEU A 231 -2.40 -32.67 -16.41
C LEU A 231 -1.86 -33.64 -17.48
N GLN A 232 -1.01 -34.59 -17.06
CA GLN A 232 -0.46 -35.60 -17.98
C GLN A 232 -1.57 -36.51 -18.52
N GLY A 233 -1.65 -36.63 -19.85
CA GLY A 233 -2.49 -37.63 -20.53
C GLY A 233 -3.91 -37.20 -20.91
N GLU A 234 -4.47 -36.14 -20.32
CA GLU A 234 -5.87 -35.75 -20.60
C GLU A 234 -6.02 -34.65 -21.67
N GLY A 235 -4.97 -33.91 -22.03
CA GLY A 235 -5.04 -32.78 -22.98
C GLY A 235 -5.97 -31.64 -22.54
N ARG A 236 -6.64 -31.78 -21.40
CA ARG A 236 -7.59 -30.84 -20.82
C ARG A 236 -6.82 -29.78 -20.05
N ARG A 237 -7.11 -28.51 -20.36
CA ARG A 237 -6.54 -27.33 -19.69
C ARG A 237 -7.46 -26.87 -18.58
N ILE A 238 -6.92 -26.75 -17.38
CA ILE A 238 -7.66 -26.22 -16.22
C ILE A 238 -7.24 -24.76 -16.02
N PRO A 239 -8.16 -23.80 -16.12
CA PRO A 239 -7.83 -22.39 -15.95
C PRO A 239 -7.59 -22.06 -14.47
N LEU A 240 -6.47 -21.40 -14.21
CA LEU A 240 -6.07 -20.91 -12.89
C LEU A 240 -6.11 -19.37 -12.89
N GLY A 241 -6.75 -18.81 -11.87
CA GLY A 241 -6.89 -17.37 -11.67
C GLY A 241 -6.29 -16.89 -10.35
N PRO A 242 -6.56 -15.63 -9.96
CA PRO A 242 -6.09 -15.05 -8.70
C PRO A 242 -6.51 -15.85 -7.47
N SER A 243 -7.67 -16.50 -7.51
CA SER A 243 -8.19 -17.31 -6.42
C SER A 243 -7.45 -18.64 -6.22
N ASN A 244 -6.52 -19.01 -7.11
CA ASN A 244 -5.76 -20.27 -7.03
C ASN A 244 -4.30 -20.10 -6.59
N ILE A 245 -3.82 -18.87 -6.37
CA ILE A 245 -2.43 -18.58 -5.97
C ILE A 245 -2.36 -18.03 -4.55
N VAL A 246 -1.36 -18.47 -3.78
CA VAL A 246 -0.97 -17.89 -2.49
C VAL A 246 0.37 -17.19 -2.66
N LEU A 247 0.43 -15.94 -2.26
CA LEU A 247 1.62 -15.10 -2.44
C LEU A 247 2.52 -15.16 -1.21
N ARG A 248 3.82 -14.92 -1.41
CA ARG A 248 4.78 -14.70 -0.33
C ARG A 248 4.36 -13.49 0.49
N GLY A 249 4.41 -13.62 1.82
CA GLY A 249 3.95 -12.58 2.75
C GLY A 249 2.49 -12.70 3.17
N CYS A 250 1.71 -13.58 2.52
CA CYS A 250 0.45 -14.03 3.11
C CYS A 250 0.71 -14.98 4.29
N ASP A 251 -0.22 -15.09 5.22
CA ASP A 251 -0.20 -16.14 6.25
C ASP A 251 -1.39 -17.08 6.06
N LEU A 252 -1.16 -18.40 6.12
CA LEU A 252 -2.24 -19.37 6.07
C LEU A 252 -2.99 -19.36 7.41
N LYS A 253 -4.31 -19.15 7.38
CA LYS A 253 -5.18 -19.11 8.57
C LYS A 253 -6.31 -20.10 8.42
N ASN A 254 -6.84 -20.63 9.53
CA ASN A 254 -8.02 -21.52 9.54
C ASN A 254 -7.97 -22.71 8.55
N THR A 255 -6.77 -23.11 8.15
CA THR A 255 -6.51 -24.24 7.26
C THR A 255 -5.32 -24.97 7.84
N SER A 256 -5.49 -26.25 8.16
CA SER A 256 -4.48 -27.04 8.86
C SER A 256 -3.21 -27.17 8.03
N TRP A 257 -3.37 -27.38 6.72
CA TRP A 257 -2.27 -27.40 5.77
C TRP A 257 -2.76 -27.07 4.36
N ALA A 258 -1.89 -26.48 3.56
CA ALA A 258 -2.08 -26.30 2.12
C ALA A 258 -0.83 -26.77 1.37
N VAL A 259 -1.03 -27.42 0.23
CA VAL A 259 0.05 -27.88 -0.65
C VAL A 259 -0.04 -27.13 -1.97
N GLY A 260 1.08 -26.60 -2.44
CA GLY A 260 1.15 -25.87 -3.69
C GLY A 260 2.51 -25.99 -4.37
N VAL A 261 2.54 -25.67 -5.67
CA VAL A 261 3.78 -25.61 -6.46
C VAL A 261 4.29 -24.18 -6.55
N VAL A 262 5.58 -23.98 -6.31
CA VAL A 262 6.23 -22.67 -6.38
C VAL A 262 6.36 -22.21 -7.83
N VAL A 263 5.79 -21.05 -8.14
CA VAL A 263 5.83 -20.43 -9.49
C VAL A 263 6.78 -19.23 -9.56
N TYR A 264 6.87 -18.42 -8.51
CA TYR A 264 7.81 -17.29 -8.43
C TYR A 264 8.59 -17.34 -7.11
N ALA A 265 9.92 -17.18 -7.19
CA ALA A 265 10.82 -17.27 -6.05
C ALA A 265 11.71 -16.02 -5.90
N GLY A 266 12.10 -15.71 -4.66
CA GLY A 266 13.04 -14.64 -4.34
C GLY A 266 12.56 -13.27 -4.84
N ARG A 267 13.40 -12.61 -5.65
CA ARG A 267 13.14 -11.26 -6.20
C ARG A 267 11.99 -11.20 -7.21
N GLU A 268 11.59 -12.34 -7.76
CA GLU A 268 10.48 -12.42 -8.73
C GLU A 268 9.11 -12.54 -8.05
N THR A 269 9.07 -12.82 -6.74
CA THR A 269 7.80 -12.80 -6.00
C THR A 269 7.15 -11.43 -6.09
N LYS A 270 5.82 -11.41 -6.17
CA LYS A 270 5.06 -10.16 -6.28
C LYS A 270 5.30 -9.22 -5.10
N ALA A 271 5.50 -9.80 -3.91
CA ALA A 271 5.88 -9.07 -2.71
C ALA A 271 7.19 -8.30 -2.89
N MET A 272 8.22 -8.94 -3.47
CA MET A 272 9.54 -8.34 -3.64
C MET A 272 9.60 -7.38 -4.82
N LEU A 273 8.84 -7.62 -5.89
CA LEU A 273 8.74 -6.70 -7.04
C LEU A 273 8.11 -5.35 -6.67
N ASN A 274 7.25 -5.33 -5.65
CA ASN A 274 6.66 -4.12 -5.08
C ASN A 274 7.49 -3.52 -3.95
N ASN A 275 8.52 -4.21 -3.46
CA ASN A 275 9.44 -3.67 -2.49
C ASN A 275 10.48 -2.76 -3.19
N ALA A 276 10.09 -1.52 -3.45
CA ALA A 276 11.03 -0.48 -3.86
C ALA A 276 11.96 -0.20 -2.66
N GLY A 277 13.20 -0.70 -2.72
CA GLY A 277 14.17 -0.55 -1.63
C GLY A 277 14.24 0.89 -1.08
N THR A 278 14.55 1.04 0.20
CA THR A 278 14.35 2.32 0.90
C THR A 278 15.25 3.44 0.32
N PRO A 279 14.67 4.52 -0.24
CA PRO A 279 15.45 5.66 -0.71
C PRO A 279 16.16 6.36 0.46
N THR A 280 17.33 6.93 0.20
CA THR A 280 18.06 7.73 1.20
C THR A 280 17.35 9.06 1.42
N LYS A 281 16.71 9.24 2.58
CA LYS A 281 16.09 10.51 2.98
C LYS A 281 17.18 11.48 3.48
N ARG A 282 17.13 12.74 3.07
CA ARG A 282 18.01 13.82 3.55
C ARG A 282 17.15 14.90 4.22
N SER A 283 17.58 15.39 5.38
CA SER A 283 16.84 16.46 6.08
C SER A 283 17.01 17.81 5.38
N ARG A 284 16.00 18.65 5.53
CA ARG A 284 16.04 20.05 5.06
C ARG A 284 17.12 20.86 5.77
N LEU A 285 17.35 20.60 7.06
CA LEU A 285 18.37 21.29 7.86
C LEU A 285 19.78 20.95 7.34
N GLU A 286 20.01 19.70 6.93
CA GLU A 286 21.27 19.28 6.29
C GLU A 286 21.50 20.01 4.96
N THR A 287 20.45 20.18 4.16
CA THR A 287 20.53 20.93 2.89
C THR A 287 20.85 22.42 3.14
N HIS A 288 20.25 23.02 4.16
CA HIS A 288 20.52 24.40 4.54
C HIS A 288 21.97 24.57 5.05
N MET A 289 22.44 23.65 5.89
CA MET A 289 23.81 23.64 6.39
C MET A 289 24.84 23.54 5.26
N ASN A 290 24.58 22.73 4.23
CA ASN A 290 25.45 22.66 3.05
C ASN A 290 25.55 24.01 2.32
N ARG A 291 24.43 24.75 2.21
CA ARG A 291 24.42 26.09 1.62
C ARG A 291 25.21 27.09 2.47
N GLU A 292 25.03 27.08 3.79
CA GLU A 292 25.79 27.95 4.70
C GLU A 292 27.30 27.61 4.69
N THR A 293 27.64 26.33 4.57
CA THR A 293 29.03 25.87 4.44
C THR A 293 29.67 26.39 3.15
N LEU A 294 28.95 26.39 2.03
CA LEU A 294 29.42 26.98 0.77
C LEU A 294 29.60 28.50 0.89
N PHE A 295 28.67 29.19 1.55
CA PHE A 295 28.77 30.63 1.80
C PHE A 295 30.00 30.97 2.67
N LEU A 296 30.19 30.26 3.79
CA LEU A 296 31.36 30.40 4.66
C LEU A 296 32.66 30.06 3.94
N SER A 297 32.66 29.05 3.06
CA SER A 297 33.82 28.72 2.22
C SER A 297 34.18 29.86 1.28
N GLY A 298 33.18 30.58 0.74
CA GLY A 298 33.41 31.79 -0.07
C GLY A 298 34.07 32.92 0.73
N ILE A 299 33.58 33.18 1.95
CA ILE A 299 34.19 34.18 2.86
C ILE A 299 35.63 33.78 3.22
N LEU A 300 35.85 32.50 3.52
CA LEU A 300 37.17 31.94 3.81
C LEU A 300 38.15 32.19 2.66
N ILE A 301 37.76 31.88 1.43
CA ILE A 301 38.61 32.11 0.24
C ILE A 301 38.92 33.60 0.07
N ALA A 302 37.95 34.48 0.30
CA ALA A 302 38.15 35.93 0.20
C ALA A 302 39.16 36.43 1.25
N LEU A 303 39.04 36.00 2.50
CA LEU A 303 39.97 36.34 3.58
C LEU A 303 41.38 35.79 3.31
N CYS A 304 41.49 34.53 2.87
CA CYS A 304 42.78 33.93 2.51
C CYS A 304 43.43 34.68 1.34
N SER A 305 42.64 35.09 0.35
CA SER A 305 43.12 35.90 -0.77
C SER A 305 43.63 37.26 -0.30
N ALA A 306 42.92 37.92 0.62
CA ALA A 306 43.36 39.20 1.19
C ALA A 306 44.68 39.07 1.98
N VAL A 307 44.82 38.02 2.80
CA VAL A 307 46.08 37.75 3.52
C VAL A 307 47.22 37.48 2.55
N ALA A 308 46.98 36.67 1.52
CA ALA A 308 47.98 36.33 0.50
C ALA A 308 48.42 37.56 -0.31
N THR A 309 47.49 38.44 -0.70
CA THR A 309 47.82 39.66 -1.44
C THR A 309 48.55 40.67 -0.57
N LEU A 310 48.09 40.90 0.67
CA LEU A 310 48.78 41.80 1.62
C LEU A 310 50.19 41.30 1.93
N SER A 311 50.36 40.00 2.14
CA SER A 311 51.67 39.39 2.34
C SER A 311 52.55 39.49 1.10
N GLY A 312 51.99 39.29 -0.10
CA GLY A 312 52.71 39.47 -1.36
C GLY A 312 53.14 40.92 -1.62
N VAL A 313 52.28 41.89 -1.31
CA VAL A 313 52.60 43.33 -1.38
C VAL A 313 53.71 43.67 -0.39
N TRP A 314 53.60 43.20 0.86
CA TRP A 314 54.63 43.41 1.89
C TRP A 314 55.99 42.82 1.49
N LEU A 315 55.98 41.61 0.94
CA LEU A 315 57.18 40.93 0.44
C LEU A 315 57.79 41.65 -0.76
N ARG A 316 56.98 42.29 -1.61
CA ARG A 316 57.44 43.11 -2.73
C ARG A 316 58.04 44.44 -2.27
N THR A 317 57.49 45.06 -1.23
CA THR A 317 58.00 46.34 -0.73
C THR A 317 59.28 46.19 0.09
N HIS A 318 59.49 45.05 0.76
CA HIS A 318 60.66 44.79 1.61
C HIS A 318 61.66 43.80 0.97
N GLN A 319 61.79 43.82 -0.36
CA GLN A 319 62.70 42.91 -1.08
C GLN A 319 64.19 43.09 -0.72
N THR A 320 64.58 44.28 -0.27
CA THR A 320 65.96 44.62 0.11
C THR A 320 66.27 44.31 1.58
N ASP A 321 65.24 44.12 2.42
CA ASP A 321 65.38 43.97 3.88
C ASP A 321 65.03 42.55 4.37
N LEU A 322 64.96 41.57 3.45
CA LEU A 322 64.63 40.18 3.77
C LEU A 322 65.61 39.54 4.78
N GLU A 323 66.84 40.05 4.88
CA GLU A 323 67.85 39.61 5.85
C GLU A 323 67.45 39.87 7.32
N LEU A 324 66.57 40.84 7.58
CA LEU A 324 66.09 41.20 8.93
C LEU A 324 64.85 40.40 9.37
N ALA A 325 64.22 39.64 8.48
CA ALA A 325 63.01 38.89 8.78
C ALA A 325 63.34 37.49 9.37
N GLN A 326 62.82 37.19 10.57
CA GLN A 326 63.04 35.93 11.31
C GLN A 326 62.75 34.63 10.50
N PHE A 327 61.96 34.71 9.43
CA PHE A 327 61.52 33.55 8.65
C PHE A 327 62.34 33.32 7.37
N PHE A 328 63.13 34.28 6.90
CA PHE A 328 63.85 34.21 5.62
C PHE A 328 65.37 34.25 5.83
N HIS A 329 65.93 33.20 6.43
CA HIS A 329 67.38 33.11 6.62
C HIS A 329 68.14 32.84 5.31
N LYS A 330 69.27 33.54 5.14
CA LYS A 330 70.27 33.27 4.07
C LYS A 330 70.86 31.87 4.30
N LYS A 331 70.94 31.02 3.26
CA LYS A 331 71.41 29.63 3.41
C LYS A 331 72.88 29.51 3.77
N ASP A 332 73.71 30.48 3.41
CA ASP A 332 75.15 30.47 3.65
C ASP A 332 75.63 31.87 4.08
N TYR A 333 76.17 31.99 5.30
CA TYR A 333 76.81 33.22 5.81
C TYR A 333 78.30 33.34 5.39
N LEU A 334 78.84 32.38 4.63
CA LEU A 334 80.29 32.21 4.41
C LEU A 334 80.83 32.68 3.04
N LYS A 335 80.00 33.19 2.13
CA LYS A 335 80.46 33.69 0.82
C LYS A 335 80.46 35.21 0.78
N VAL A 336 81.53 35.82 1.30
CA VAL A 336 81.86 37.22 1.03
C VAL A 336 82.68 37.26 -0.26
N GLY A 337 82.15 37.94 -1.28
CA GLY A 337 82.89 38.33 -2.48
C GLY A 337 82.80 37.37 -3.66
N LYS A 338 81.68 37.39 -4.39
CA LYS A 338 81.58 37.35 -5.87
C LYS A 338 80.10 37.43 -6.27
N GLU A 339 79.85 38.26 -7.27
CA GLU A 339 78.55 38.81 -7.69
C GLU A 339 77.43 37.79 -7.95
N ASP A 340 76.24 38.19 -7.48
CA ASP A 340 74.89 38.00 -8.04
C ASP A 340 74.30 36.60 -8.17
N ASN A 341 74.26 35.85 -7.06
CA ASN A 341 73.09 34.99 -6.84
C ASN A 341 72.85 34.79 -5.33
N GLU A 342 72.07 35.70 -4.74
CA GLU A 342 71.65 35.57 -3.35
C GLU A 342 70.66 34.41 -3.21
N ASN A 343 71.18 33.22 -2.89
CA ASN A 343 70.39 32.02 -2.61
C ASN A 343 69.72 32.14 -1.23
N TYR A 344 68.65 32.93 -1.14
CA TYR A 344 67.68 32.84 -0.06
C TYR A 344 66.90 31.52 -0.15
N ASN A 345 66.36 31.02 0.97
CA ASN A 345 65.41 29.89 0.94
C ASN A 345 64.04 30.37 0.44
N TYR A 346 64.03 30.88 -0.79
CA TYR A 346 62.97 31.68 -1.38
C TYR A 346 62.53 31.06 -2.70
N TYR A 347 61.29 30.55 -2.74
CA TYR A 347 60.73 29.90 -3.93
C TYR A 347 60.18 30.91 -4.97
N GLY A 348 60.42 32.22 -4.77
CA GLY A 348 59.88 33.30 -5.60
C GLY A 348 58.59 33.92 -5.02
N ILE A 349 58.30 35.18 -5.38
CA ILE A 349 57.15 35.95 -4.87
C ILE A 349 55.85 35.18 -5.12
N ALA A 350 55.70 34.63 -6.33
CA ALA A 350 54.50 33.91 -6.74
C ALA A 350 54.25 32.64 -5.91
N ALA A 351 55.29 31.83 -5.69
CA ALA A 351 55.18 30.63 -4.88
C ALA A 351 54.89 30.96 -3.40
N GLN A 352 55.51 32.02 -2.86
CA GLN A 352 55.28 32.45 -1.49
C GLN A 352 53.84 32.96 -1.27
N ILE A 353 53.27 33.68 -2.23
CA ILE A 353 51.85 34.09 -2.19
C ILE A 353 50.93 32.86 -2.15
N VAL A 354 51.22 31.84 -2.96
CA VAL A 354 50.43 30.60 -2.98
C VAL A 354 50.58 29.82 -1.67
N PHE A 355 51.80 29.71 -1.13
CA PHE A 355 52.01 29.04 0.17
C PHE A 355 51.34 29.79 1.31
N ASN A 356 51.42 31.12 1.34
CA ASN A 356 50.76 31.94 2.35
C ASN A 356 49.24 31.85 2.23
N PHE A 357 48.70 31.78 1.01
CA PHE A 357 47.28 31.49 0.79
C PHE A 357 46.86 30.14 1.38
N LEU A 358 47.60 29.06 1.07
CA LEU A 358 47.29 27.72 1.56
C LEU A 358 47.47 27.58 3.08
N MET A 359 48.48 28.23 3.66
CA MET A 359 48.65 28.30 5.12
C MET A 359 47.50 29.07 5.79
N ALA A 360 47.05 30.18 5.20
CA ALA A 360 45.90 30.94 5.70
C ALA A 360 44.61 30.10 5.68
N VAL A 361 44.40 29.27 4.64
CA VAL A 361 43.26 28.33 4.58
C VAL A 361 43.30 27.34 5.76
N ILE A 362 44.48 26.82 6.11
CA ILE A 362 44.65 25.90 7.24
C ILE A 362 44.43 26.61 8.58
N VAL A 363 44.95 27.83 8.76
CA VAL A 363 44.75 28.61 10.00
C VAL A 363 43.27 28.93 10.22
N PHE A 364 42.58 29.37 9.17
CA PHE A 364 41.18 29.76 9.23
C PHE A 364 40.19 28.60 9.09
N GLN A 365 40.67 27.34 9.09
CA GLN A 365 39.81 26.14 9.03
C GLN A 365 38.75 26.07 10.15
N ILE A 366 39.02 26.74 11.29
CA ILE A 366 38.12 26.78 12.45
C ILE A 366 36.78 27.46 12.12
N MET A 367 36.73 28.28 11.05
CA MET A 367 35.49 28.93 10.59
C MET A 367 34.38 27.93 10.22
N ILE A 368 34.73 26.73 9.74
CA ILE A 368 33.78 25.66 9.46
C ILE A 368 34.00 24.56 10.51
N PRO A 369 33.25 24.58 11.63
CA PRO A 369 33.51 23.68 12.74
C PRO A 369 33.13 22.23 12.43
N ILE A 370 34.11 21.31 12.50
CA ILE A 370 33.89 19.85 12.41
C ILE A 370 32.88 19.39 13.47
N SER A 371 32.90 20.02 14.65
CA SER A 371 32.05 19.70 15.79
C SER A 371 30.55 19.91 15.53
N LEU A 372 30.17 20.79 14.59
CA LEU A 372 28.76 21.03 14.25
C LEU A 372 28.09 19.76 13.72
N TYR A 373 28.77 19.06 12.80
CA TYR A 373 28.22 17.88 12.12
C TYR A 373 28.04 16.69 13.08
N ILE A 374 29.03 16.44 13.93
CA ILE A 374 28.93 15.36 14.92
C ILE A 374 27.92 15.68 16.02
N SER A 375 27.86 16.93 16.48
CA SER A 375 26.88 17.35 17.50
C SER A 375 25.46 17.15 16.99
N MET A 376 25.20 17.48 15.73
CA MET A 376 23.90 17.27 15.09
C MET A 376 23.51 15.79 15.04
N GLU A 377 24.41 14.90 14.64
CA GLU A 377 24.16 13.45 14.61
C GLU A 377 23.88 12.90 16.02
N LEU A 378 24.63 13.33 17.05
CA LEU A 378 24.41 12.93 18.44
C LEU A 378 23.07 13.46 18.99
N VAL A 379 22.71 14.71 18.69
CA VAL A 379 21.42 15.29 19.09
C VAL A 379 20.26 14.52 18.46
N ARG A 380 20.35 14.20 17.17
CA ARG A 380 19.33 13.39 16.47
C ARG A 380 19.19 12.00 17.10
N LEU A 381 20.30 11.34 17.44
CA LEU A 381 20.27 10.05 18.16
C LEU A 381 19.60 10.17 19.53
N GLY A 382 19.92 11.23 20.29
CA GLY A 382 19.29 11.52 21.57
C GLY A 382 17.77 11.76 21.44
N GLN A 383 17.36 12.56 20.46
CA GLN A 383 15.94 12.83 20.16
C GLN A 383 15.19 11.53 19.83
N ALA A 384 15.74 10.69 18.94
CA ALA A 384 15.13 9.40 18.61
C ALA A 384 14.99 8.49 19.84
N TYR A 385 16.00 8.47 20.71
CA TYR A 385 15.95 7.70 21.95
C TYR A 385 14.84 8.18 22.90
N PHE A 386 14.65 9.48 23.05
CA PHE A 386 13.56 10.03 23.86
C PHE A 386 12.18 9.71 23.28
N MET A 387 12.01 9.84 21.96
CA MET A 387 10.73 9.54 21.30
C MET A 387 10.34 8.06 21.44
N ILE A 388 11.30 7.13 21.32
CA ILE A 388 11.05 5.68 21.47
C ILE A 388 10.62 5.31 22.90
N ARG A 389 11.03 6.10 23.91
CA ARG A 389 10.72 5.87 25.32
C ARG A 389 9.48 6.61 25.81
N ASP A 390 8.78 7.34 24.95
CA ASP A 390 7.57 8.06 25.34
C ASP A 390 6.43 7.07 25.64
N ALA A 391 5.92 7.13 26.87
CA ALA A 391 4.82 6.29 27.32
C ALA A 391 3.47 6.67 26.69
N LYS A 392 3.31 7.91 26.19
CA LYS A 392 2.09 8.35 25.51
C LYS A 392 1.99 7.87 24.06
N LEU A 393 3.10 7.46 23.45
CA LEU A 393 3.17 6.90 22.10
C LEU A 393 3.25 5.37 22.14
N TYR A 394 2.69 4.76 23.18
CA TYR A 394 2.54 3.32 23.34
C TYR A 394 1.09 2.93 23.08
N ASP A 395 0.89 1.98 22.18
CA ASP A 395 -0.42 1.41 21.91
C ASP A 395 -0.59 0.11 22.71
N ALA A 396 -1.54 0.14 23.65
CA ALA A 396 -1.85 -1.00 24.50
C ALA A 396 -2.56 -2.14 23.75
N SER A 397 -3.24 -1.85 22.63
CA SER A 397 -4.00 -2.86 21.87
C SER A 397 -3.09 -3.78 21.05
N SER A 398 -2.01 -3.23 20.47
CA SER A 398 -1.03 -3.98 19.69
C SER A 398 0.25 -4.36 20.45
N ASP A 399 0.34 -4.01 21.75
CA ASP A 399 1.56 -4.13 22.58
C ASP A 399 2.80 -3.57 21.86
N SER A 400 2.63 -2.43 21.19
CA SER A 400 3.65 -1.84 20.33
C SER A 400 4.03 -0.42 20.75
N ARG A 401 5.33 -0.12 20.65
CA ARG A 401 5.92 1.18 20.95
C ARG A 401 6.27 1.92 19.68
N PHE A 402 6.30 3.25 19.75
CA PHE A 402 6.85 4.09 18.70
C PHE A 402 8.27 3.67 18.29
N GLN A 403 8.52 3.54 16.98
CA GLN A 403 9.82 3.13 16.43
C GLN A 403 10.36 4.16 15.43
N CYS A 404 11.52 4.76 15.74
CA CYS A 404 12.27 5.54 14.77
C CYS A 404 13.08 4.61 13.86
N ARG A 405 12.68 4.47 12.60
CA ARG A 405 13.43 3.70 11.59
C ARG A 405 14.50 4.52 10.87
N ALA A 406 14.29 5.83 10.72
CA ALA A 406 15.23 6.76 10.12
C ALA A 406 15.65 7.79 11.17
N LEU A 407 16.92 7.76 11.57
CA LEU A 407 17.44 8.56 12.69
C LEU A 407 17.92 9.96 12.27
N ASN A 408 17.78 10.31 10.98
CA ASN A 408 18.39 11.50 10.39
C ASN A 408 17.40 12.62 10.03
N ILE A 409 16.11 12.45 10.34
CA ILE A 409 15.02 13.35 9.92
C ILE A 409 14.07 13.72 11.06
N ASN A 410 14.52 13.60 12.32
CA ASN A 410 13.65 13.82 13.48
C ASN A 410 13.15 15.26 13.55
N GLU A 411 14.00 16.22 13.19
CA GLU A 411 13.70 17.64 13.17
C GLU A 411 12.68 18.04 12.09
N ASP A 412 12.57 17.24 11.01
CA ASP A 412 11.67 17.54 9.90
C ASP A 412 10.19 17.39 10.35
N LEU A 413 9.92 16.60 11.41
CA LEU A 413 8.59 16.47 12.01
C LEU A 413 8.05 17.81 12.53
N GLY A 414 8.93 18.71 12.99
CA GLY A 414 8.56 20.06 13.43
C GLY A 414 8.30 21.04 12.29
N GLN A 415 8.54 20.64 11.04
CA GLN A 415 8.40 21.50 9.84
C GLN A 415 7.34 20.98 8.86
N VAL A 416 6.58 19.96 9.26
CA VAL A 416 5.53 19.37 8.43
C VAL A 416 4.45 20.42 8.17
N LYS A 417 4.20 20.70 6.89
CA LYS A 417 3.13 21.62 6.43
C LYS A 417 1.92 20.88 5.88
N CYS A 418 2.13 19.65 5.43
CA CYS A 418 1.13 18.86 4.73
C CYS A 418 1.25 17.41 5.22
N VAL A 419 0.12 16.82 5.60
CA VAL A 419 -0.01 15.40 5.94
C VAL A 419 -0.86 14.76 4.86
N PHE A 420 -0.26 13.83 4.13
CA PHE A 420 -0.98 12.95 3.22
C PHE A 420 -1.32 11.68 3.98
N SER A 421 -2.60 11.49 4.29
CA SER A 421 -3.11 10.33 5.01
C SER A 421 -3.74 9.37 4.01
N ASP A 422 -3.51 8.08 4.20
CA ASP A 422 -4.39 7.06 3.65
C ASP A 422 -5.73 7.08 4.43
N LYS A 423 -6.80 6.59 3.82
CA LYS A 423 -8.11 6.41 4.46
C LYS A 423 -8.17 5.08 5.20
N THR A 424 -7.94 3.98 4.49
CA THR A 424 -8.15 2.62 5.00
C THR A 424 -7.00 2.24 5.94
N GLY A 425 -7.32 1.76 7.15
CA GLY A 425 -6.31 1.33 8.13
C GLY A 425 -5.52 2.46 8.80
N THR A 426 -5.67 3.72 8.35
CA THR A 426 -5.09 4.91 8.99
C THR A 426 -6.17 5.78 9.64
N LEU A 427 -7.19 6.20 8.88
CA LEU A 427 -8.31 6.96 9.44
C LEU A 427 -9.39 6.02 9.99
N THR A 428 -9.61 4.89 9.33
CA THR A 428 -10.61 3.90 9.74
C THR A 428 -9.96 2.71 10.44
N GLN A 429 -10.72 2.08 11.34
CA GLN A 429 -10.37 0.81 12.00
C GLN A 429 -10.56 -0.39 11.07
N ASN A 430 -11.07 -0.16 9.84
CA ASN A 430 -11.52 -1.21 8.92
C ASN A 430 -12.56 -2.16 9.55
N LYS A 431 -13.35 -1.64 10.49
CA LYS A 431 -14.42 -2.35 11.17
C LYS A 431 -15.76 -1.82 10.67
N MET A 432 -16.44 -2.65 9.89
CA MET A 432 -17.74 -2.33 9.31
C MET A 432 -18.85 -2.76 10.27
N GLU A 433 -19.79 -1.87 10.55
CA GLU A 433 -20.95 -2.17 11.41
C GLU A 433 -22.25 -1.86 10.67
N PHE A 434 -23.15 -2.85 10.64
CA PHE A 434 -24.49 -2.63 10.11
C PHE A 434 -25.25 -1.65 11.00
N ARG A 435 -25.79 -0.57 10.40
CA ARG A 435 -26.49 0.48 11.14
C ARG A 435 -27.98 0.51 10.91
N CYS A 436 -28.44 0.36 9.66
CA CYS A 436 -29.85 0.49 9.34
C CYS A 436 -30.19 -0.21 8.02
N ALA A 437 -31.48 -0.38 7.77
CA ALA A 437 -32.00 -0.83 6.48
C ALA A 437 -33.31 -0.13 6.14
N SER A 438 -33.57 0.00 4.85
CA SER A 438 -34.87 0.35 4.29
C SER A 438 -35.44 -0.91 3.65
N ILE A 439 -36.51 -1.47 4.20
CA ILE A 439 -37.12 -2.72 3.70
C ILE A 439 -38.53 -2.40 3.22
N ASP A 440 -38.87 -2.81 1.99
CA ASP A 440 -40.20 -2.57 1.40
C ASP A 440 -40.65 -1.09 1.47
N GLY A 441 -39.70 -0.16 1.34
CA GLY A 441 -39.95 1.28 1.35
C GLY A 441 -40.11 1.91 2.74
N VAL A 442 -39.89 1.15 3.82
CA VAL A 442 -39.94 1.62 5.22
C VAL A 442 -38.53 1.78 5.78
N ASP A 443 -38.24 2.91 6.45
CA ASP A 443 -36.93 3.22 7.05
C ASP A 443 -36.80 2.71 8.50
N TYR A 444 -35.80 1.86 8.74
CA TYR A 444 -35.41 1.34 10.05
C TYR A 444 -34.05 1.88 10.50
N SER A 445 -33.90 3.21 10.47
CA SER A 445 -32.68 3.94 10.90
C SER A 445 -32.74 4.57 12.29
N ASP A 446 -33.89 4.48 12.97
CA ASP A 446 -34.11 5.18 14.24
C ASP A 446 -33.32 4.54 15.39
N VAL A 447 -32.33 5.28 15.88
CA VAL A 447 -31.44 4.86 16.97
C VAL A 447 -32.21 4.56 18.27
N ALA A 448 -33.37 5.19 18.50
CA ALA A 448 -34.17 4.94 19.71
C ALA A 448 -34.80 3.54 19.72
N ARG A 449 -35.01 2.93 18.55
CA ARG A 449 -35.56 1.57 18.39
C ARG A 449 -34.49 0.48 18.44
N GLN A 450 -33.22 0.85 18.39
CA GLN A 450 -32.09 -0.08 18.37
C GLN A 450 -31.71 -0.58 19.75
N ARG A 451 -31.72 -1.89 19.96
CA ARG A 451 -31.25 -2.53 21.20
C ARG A 451 -30.29 -3.68 20.90
N PRO A 452 -29.43 -4.08 21.86
CA PRO A 452 -28.78 -5.38 21.80
C PRO A 452 -29.85 -6.48 21.71
N VAL A 453 -29.54 -7.59 21.05
CA VAL A 453 -30.45 -8.74 20.97
C VAL A 453 -30.81 -9.22 22.39
N GLU A 454 -32.08 -9.07 22.78
CA GLU A 454 -32.62 -9.58 24.06
C GLU A 454 -33.08 -11.04 23.89
N GLY A 455 -32.49 -11.97 24.66
CA GLY A 455 -32.76 -13.42 24.62
C GLY A 455 -31.49 -14.27 24.54
N GLU A 456 -31.62 -15.59 24.69
CA GLU A 456 -30.53 -16.56 24.50
C GLU A 456 -30.67 -17.28 23.14
N PRO A 457 -30.26 -16.66 22.02
CA PRO A 457 -30.22 -17.37 20.74
C PRO A 457 -29.18 -18.49 20.78
N ALA A 458 -29.46 -19.60 20.08
CA ALA A 458 -28.55 -20.75 19.98
C ALA A 458 -27.20 -20.40 19.32
N TRP A 459 -27.21 -19.40 18.43
CA TRP A 459 -26.05 -18.87 17.74
C TRP A 459 -25.88 -17.39 18.07
N ALA A 460 -24.65 -16.99 18.39
CA ALA A 460 -24.30 -15.59 18.63
C ALA A 460 -23.19 -15.16 17.64
N PRO A 461 -23.43 -14.15 16.78
CA PRO A 461 -22.36 -13.59 15.96
C PRO A 461 -21.31 -12.95 16.88
N LYS A 462 -20.02 -13.15 16.57
CA LYS A 462 -18.90 -12.58 17.33
C LYS A 462 -18.95 -11.06 17.40
N VAL A 463 -19.40 -10.42 16.32
CA VAL A 463 -19.62 -8.97 16.27
C VAL A 463 -21.07 -8.70 16.72
N PRO A 464 -21.27 -8.03 17.87
CA PRO A 464 -22.62 -7.71 18.32
C PRO A 464 -23.26 -6.67 17.39
N VAL A 465 -24.47 -6.97 16.92
CA VAL A 465 -25.26 -6.06 16.08
C VAL A 465 -26.42 -5.52 16.91
N LYS A 466 -26.68 -4.21 16.78
CA LYS A 466 -27.89 -3.60 17.36
C LYS A 466 -29.05 -3.86 16.42
N VAL A 467 -30.09 -4.49 16.94
CA VAL A 467 -31.28 -4.89 16.18
C VAL A 467 -32.41 -3.90 16.40
N ASP A 468 -33.17 -3.62 15.34
CA ASP A 468 -34.42 -2.89 15.42
C ASP A 468 -35.54 -3.86 15.83
N ARG A 469 -36.30 -3.49 16.87
CA ARG A 469 -37.35 -4.34 17.44
C ARG A 469 -38.48 -4.62 16.46
N GLU A 470 -38.88 -3.63 15.66
CA GLU A 470 -40.01 -3.74 14.74
C GLU A 470 -39.68 -4.72 13.61
N VAL A 471 -38.46 -4.64 13.08
CA VAL A 471 -37.96 -5.57 12.06
C VAL A 471 -37.87 -6.99 12.62
N MET A 472 -37.40 -7.16 13.85
CA MET A 472 -37.33 -8.48 14.48
C MET A 472 -38.72 -9.08 14.68
N GLU A 473 -39.72 -8.28 15.09
CA GLU A 473 -41.11 -8.74 15.23
C GLU A 473 -41.72 -9.08 13.85
N LEU A 474 -41.47 -8.28 12.81
CA LEU A 474 -41.89 -8.55 11.42
C LEU A 474 -41.33 -9.87 10.89
N VAL A 475 -40.04 -10.11 11.09
CA VAL A 475 -39.35 -11.34 10.65
C VAL A 475 -39.86 -12.57 11.41
N ARG A 476 -40.07 -12.48 12.73
CA ARG A 476 -40.60 -13.58 13.53
C ARG A 476 -42.05 -13.94 13.16
N ASN A 477 -42.83 -12.96 12.73
CA ASN A 477 -44.19 -13.15 12.24
C ASN A 477 -44.25 -13.53 10.74
N GLY A 478 -43.09 -13.87 10.14
CA GLY A 478 -42.75 -13.89 8.71
C GLY A 478 -43.49 -14.85 7.77
N GLY A 479 -44.73 -15.23 8.09
CA GLY A 479 -45.66 -15.89 7.17
C GLY A 479 -47.08 -15.30 7.17
N ALA A 480 -47.38 -14.35 8.07
CA ALA A 480 -48.73 -13.80 8.22
C ALA A 480 -48.97 -12.50 7.41
N THR A 481 -47.90 -11.77 7.06
CA THR A 481 -47.98 -10.50 6.32
C THR A 481 -47.00 -10.48 5.16
N GLU A 482 -47.37 -9.79 4.06
CA GLU A 482 -46.53 -9.62 2.87
C GLU A 482 -45.21 -8.91 3.20
N GLN A 483 -45.26 -7.89 4.07
CA GLN A 483 -44.09 -7.19 4.59
C GLN A 483 -43.14 -8.12 5.38
N GLY A 484 -43.68 -9.06 6.15
CA GLY A 484 -42.88 -10.05 6.88
C GLY A 484 -42.16 -11.03 5.95
N MET A 485 -42.83 -11.45 4.86
CA MET A 485 -42.20 -12.28 3.83
C MET A 485 -41.08 -11.51 3.11
N ASN A 486 -41.33 -10.26 2.72
CA ASN A 486 -40.31 -9.39 2.09
C ASN A 486 -39.11 -9.14 3.01
N ALA A 487 -39.33 -8.92 4.31
CA ALA A 487 -38.26 -8.80 5.30
C ALA A 487 -37.46 -10.11 5.46
N GLY A 488 -38.13 -11.25 5.46
CA GLY A 488 -37.48 -12.56 5.47
C GLY A 488 -36.61 -12.80 4.24
N GLU A 489 -37.11 -12.48 3.05
CA GLU A 489 -36.34 -12.56 1.80
C GLU A 489 -35.15 -11.59 1.79
N PHE A 490 -35.30 -10.39 2.37
CA PHE A 490 -34.21 -9.43 2.51
C PHE A 490 -33.05 -10.00 3.33
N PHE A 491 -33.30 -10.53 4.53
CA PHE A 491 -32.23 -11.11 5.35
C PHE A 491 -31.70 -12.44 4.80
N LEU A 492 -32.55 -13.23 4.14
CA LEU A 492 -32.08 -14.41 3.41
C LEU A 492 -31.13 -14.01 2.27
N ALA A 493 -31.43 -12.94 1.53
CA ALA A 493 -30.55 -12.41 0.50
C ALA A 493 -29.20 -11.95 1.08
N LEU A 494 -29.18 -11.32 2.25
CA LEU A 494 -27.94 -10.93 2.93
C LEU A 494 -27.11 -12.14 3.38
N ALA A 495 -27.76 -13.17 3.94
CA ALA A 495 -27.11 -14.39 4.41
C ALA A 495 -26.57 -15.27 3.26
N THR A 496 -27.15 -15.16 2.06
CA THR A 496 -26.83 -16.02 0.91
C THR A 496 -25.94 -15.36 -0.15
N CYS A 497 -26.26 -14.12 -0.55
CA CYS A 497 -25.54 -13.37 -1.59
C CYS A 497 -24.30 -12.73 -0.98
N ASN A 498 -23.27 -13.53 -0.73
CA ASN A 498 -21.97 -13.09 -0.21
C ASN A 498 -20.92 -14.17 -0.56
N THR A 499 -19.68 -13.97 -0.12
CA THR A 499 -18.59 -14.98 -0.18
C THR A 499 -18.03 -15.30 1.21
N ILE A 500 -18.78 -14.95 2.26
CA ILE A 500 -18.38 -15.09 3.66
C ILE A 500 -18.33 -16.56 4.07
N VAL A 501 -17.32 -16.88 4.87
CA VAL A 501 -17.15 -18.16 5.50
C VAL A 501 -17.47 -18.08 6.99
N PRO A 502 -18.39 -18.92 7.49
CA PRO A 502 -18.65 -19.08 8.91
C PRO A 502 -17.56 -19.91 9.58
N LEU A 503 -17.06 -19.43 10.71
CA LEU A 503 -16.15 -20.16 11.60
C LEU A 503 -16.83 -20.33 12.95
N ILE A 504 -17.09 -21.58 13.31
CA ILE A 504 -17.68 -21.90 14.61
C ILE A 504 -16.55 -21.90 15.62
N LEU A 505 -16.63 -21.02 16.62
CA LEU A 505 -15.69 -20.94 17.72
C LEU A 505 -16.23 -21.78 18.88
N ASP A 506 -15.52 -22.87 19.19
CA ASP A 506 -15.89 -23.79 20.27
C ASP A 506 -15.53 -23.26 21.68
N ASP A 507 -14.72 -22.19 21.77
CA ASP A 507 -14.21 -21.61 23.03
C ASP A 507 -15.01 -20.37 23.50
N GLY A 508 -16.34 -20.42 23.43
CA GLY A 508 -17.20 -19.39 24.02
C GLY A 508 -17.20 -19.45 25.56
N PRO A 509 -17.41 -18.33 26.28
CA PRO A 509 -17.47 -18.32 27.76
C PRO A 509 -18.66 -19.12 28.35
N ASP A 510 -19.55 -19.65 27.51
CA ASP A 510 -20.76 -20.38 27.90
C ASP A 510 -20.91 -21.65 27.04
N PRO A 511 -20.81 -22.89 27.59
CA PRO A 511 -20.81 -24.14 26.83
C PRO A 511 -22.13 -24.45 26.10
N LYS A 512 -23.18 -23.65 26.31
CA LYS A 512 -24.46 -23.73 25.59
C LYS A 512 -24.56 -22.78 24.38
N LYS A 513 -23.64 -21.81 24.23
CA LYS A 513 -23.65 -20.84 23.14
C LYS A 513 -22.55 -21.11 22.14
N LYS A 514 -22.93 -21.39 20.89
CA LYS A 514 -21.98 -21.47 19.78
C LYS A 514 -21.76 -20.07 19.23
N VAL A 515 -20.55 -19.55 19.41
CA VAL A 515 -20.15 -18.26 18.83
C VAL A 515 -19.72 -18.51 17.40
N ILE A 516 -20.24 -17.71 16.47
CA ILE A 516 -19.89 -17.81 15.05
C ILE A 516 -19.16 -16.54 14.61
N ASP A 517 -17.99 -16.71 14.02
CA ASP A 517 -17.19 -15.64 13.43
C ASP A 517 -17.35 -15.67 11.91
N TYR A 518 -17.67 -14.52 11.32
CA TYR A 518 -17.89 -14.40 9.88
C TYR A 518 -16.67 -13.74 9.25
N GLN A 519 -15.98 -14.48 8.38
CA GLN A 519 -14.75 -13.98 7.74
C GLN A 519 -14.87 -14.05 6.22
N GLY A 520 -14.35 -13.05 5.54
CA GLY A 520 -14.29 -13.02 4.08
C GLY A 520 -13.63 -11.76 3.55
N GLU A 521 -13.48 -11.67 2.23
CA GLU A 521 -12.69 -10.64 1.57
C GLU A 521 -13.22 -9.22 1.83
N SER A 522 -14.54 -9.05 1.74
CA SER A 522 -15.19 -7.75 1.96
C SER A 522 -15.70 -7.62 3.39
N PRO A 523 -15.25 -6.61 4.17
CA PRO A 523 -15.75 -6.38 5.51
C PRO A 523 -17.22 -5.89 5.50
N ASP A 524 -17.66 -5.25 4.40
CA ASP A 524 -19.06 -4.86 4.22
C ASP A 524 -19.95 -6.11 4.20
N GLU A 525 -19.52 -7.19 3.54
CA GLU A 525 -20.24 -8.46 3.54
C GLU A 525 -20.26 -9.12 4.91
N GLN A 526 -19.16 -9.05 5.67
CA GLN A 526 -19.10 -9.60 7.03
C GLN A 526 -20.14 -8.91 7.94
N ALA A 527 -20.25 -7.57 7.83
CA ALA A 527 -21.24 -6.79 8.58
C ALA A 527 -22.68 -7.17 8.19
N LEU A 528 -22.95 -7.36 6.90
CA LEU A 528 -24.28 -7.76 6.40
C LEU A 528 -24.67 -9.17 6.85
N VAL A 529 -23.76 -10.14 6.80
CA VAL A 529 -24.04 -11.51 7.25
C VAL A 529 -24.19 -11.56 8.78
N SER A 530 -23.38 -10.80 9.51
CA SER A 530 -23.52 -10.65 10.96
C SER A 530 -24.88 -10.04 11.33
N ALA A 531 -25.36 -9.08 10.54
CA ALA A 531 -26.70 -8.52 10.71
C ALA A 531 -27.79 -9.56 10.42
N ALA A 532 -27.69 -10.29 9.30
CA ALA A 532 -28.64 -11.36 8.98
C ALA A 532 -28.72 -12.42 10.10
N ALA A 533 -27.57 -12.81 10.65
CA ALA A 533 -27.50 -13.72 11.79
C ALA A 533 -28.20 -13.16 13.04
N ALA A 534 -28.02 -11.87 13.33
CA ALA A 534 -28.69 -11.21 14.47
C ALA A 534 -30.22 -11.13 14.32
N TYR A 535 -30.73 -11.08 13.09
CA TYR A 535 -32.16 -11.16 12.77
C TYR A 535 -32.68 -12.60 12.61
N GLY A 536 -31.84 -13.61 12.85
CA GLY A 536 -32.24 -15.02 12.87
C GLY A 536 -32.01 -15.80 11.57
N PHE A 537 -31.23 -15.27 10.63
CA PHE A 537 -30.78 -15.96 9.41
C PHE A 537 -29.28 -16.23 9.51
N VAL A 538 -28.91 -17.29 10.21
CA VAL A 538 -27.52 -17.57 10.57
C VAL A 538 -26.90 -18.46 9.49
N LEU A 539 -25.93 -17.95 8.74
CA LEU A 539 -25.11 -18.77 7.85
C LEU A 539 -24.23 -19.69 8.72
N VAL A 540 -24.43 -21.00 8.64
CA VAL A 540 -23.74 -22.00 9.49
C VAL A 540 -22.62 -22.70 8.73
N GLU A 541 -22.84 -23.02 7.46
CA GLU A 541 -21.89 -23.75 6.63
C GLU A 541 -21.90 -23.20 5.21
N ARG A 542 -20.71 -23.16 4.59
CA ARG A 542 -20.54 -22.79 3.20
C ARG A 542 -19.53 -23.71 2.51
N SER A 543 -19.93 -24.27 1.38
CA SER A 543 -19.07 -25.00 0.45
C SER A 543 -19.12 -24.36 -0.94
N SER A 544 -18.40 -24.93 -1.92
CA SER A 544 -18.47 -24.47 -3.31
C SER A 544 -19.82 -24.76 -4.00
N GLY A 545 -20.59 -25.74 -3.51
CA GLY A 545 -21.82 -26.20 -4.17
C GLY A 545 -23.11 -25.99 -3.36
N HIS A 546 -23.02 -25.73 -2.06
CA HIS A 546 -24.18 -25.49 -1.20
C HIS A 546 -23.82 -24.65 0.03
N ILE A 547 -24.84 -24.03 0.63
CA ILE A 547 -24.79 -23.31 1.89
C ILE A 547 -25.87 -23.83 2.83
N VAL A 548 -25.60 -23.83 4.14
CA VAL A 548 -26.57 -24.20 5.17
C VAL A 548 -26.84 -22.97 6.03
N ILE A 549 -28.11 -22.59 6.10
CA ILE A 549 -28.58 -21.43 6.87
C ILE A 549 -29.57 -21.92 7.91
N ASP A 550 -29.36 -21.52 9.15
CA ASP A 550 -30.32 -21.67 10.23
C ASP A 550 -31.30 -20.49 10.18
N VAL A 551 -32.49 -20.76 9.68
CA VAL A 551 -33.58 -19.77 9.52
C VAL A 551 -34.51 -19.93 10.71
N LEU A 552 -34.46 -18.98 11.64
CA LEU A 552 -35.30 -18.91 12.84
C LEU A 552 -35.28 -20.20 13.69
N GLY A 553 -34.14 -20.90 13.75
CA GLY A 553 -33.97 -22.14 14.51
C GLY A 553 -34.10 -23.42 13.66
N GLN A 554 -34.42 -23.30 12.37
CA GLN A 554 -34.51 -24.43 11.44
C GLN A 554 -33.37 -24.39 10.42
N LYS A 555 -32.49 -25.40 10.46
CA LYS A 555 -31.42 -25.57 9.47
C LYS A 555 -31.99 -25.98 8.12
N GLN A 556 -31.71 -25.18 7.10
CA GLN A 556 -32.11 -25.41 5.73
C GLN A 556 -30.87 -25.41 4.82
N ARG A 557 -30.85 -26.32 3.86
CA ARG A 557 -29.79 -26.43 2.86
C ARG A 557 -30.23 -25.75 1.56
N PHE A 558 -29.38 -24.89 1.04
CA PHE A 558 -29.56 -24.17 -0.21
C PHE A 558 -28.42 -24.54 -1.16
N ASP A 559 -28.75 -24.99 -2.37
CA ASP A 559 -27.73 -25.36 -3.35
C ASP A 559 -27.29 -24.11 -4.13
N VAL A 560 -25.98 -23.86 -4.18
CA VAL A 560 -25.40 -22.71 -4.89
C VAL A 560 -25.19 -23.13 -6.34
N LEU A 561 -26.08 -22.68 -7.22
CA LEU A 561 -26.09 -23.06 -8.63
C LEU A 561 -25.22 -22.16 -9.50
N GLY A 562 -25.00 -20.92 -9.07
CA GLY A 562 -24.20 -19.95 -9.80
C GLY A 562 -23.78 -18.77 -8.94
N LEU A 563 -22.56 -18.28 -9.13
CA LEU A 563 -22.04 -17.09 -8.47
C LEU A 563 -21.38 -16.19 -9.51
N HIS A 564 -21.89 -14.97 -9.62
CA HIS A 564 -21.20 -13.89 -10.32
C HIS A 564 -20.59 -12.99 -9.27
N GLU A 565 -19.27 -13.14 -9.11
CA GLU A 565 -18.48 -12.33 -8.19
C GLU A 565 -18.66 -10.82 -8.42
N PHE A 566 -18.29 -10.03 -7.42
CA PHE A 566 -18.30 -8.59 -7.55
C PHE A 566 -17.35 -8.15 -8.68
N ASP A 567 -17.88 -7.37 -9.62
CA ASP A 567 -17.11 -6.80 -10.73
C ASP A 567 -17.16 -5.28 -10.62
N SER A 568 -16.01 -4.61 -10.69
CA SER A 568 -15.90 -3.15 -10.49
C SER A 568 -16.59 -2.34 -11.59
N ASP A 569 -16.68 -2.85 -12.82
CA ASP A 569 -17.40 -2.21 -13.92
C ASP A 569 -18.91 -2.35 -13.69
N ARG A 570 -19.32 -3.53 -13.23
CA ARG A 570 -20.73 -3.89 -13.00
C ARG A 570 -21.28 -3.34 -11.68
N LYS A 571 -20.41 -3.10 -10.69
CA LYS A 571 -20.68 -2.59 -9.33
C LYS A 571 -21.71 -3.40 -8.53
N ARG A 572 -21.79 -4.71 -8.77
CA ARG A 572 -22.73 -5.63 -8.10
C ARG A 572 -22.23 -7.08 -8.11
N MET A 573 -22.76 -7.87 -7.18
CA MET A 573 -22.59 -9.32 -7.04
C MET A 573 -23.95 -9.99 -7.14
N SER A 574 -23.98 -11.21 -7.68
CA SER A 574 -25.19 -12.02 -7.68
C SER A 574 -24.94 -13.49 -7.45
N VAL A 575 -25.94 -14.15 -6.86
CA VAL A 575 -25.94 -15.59 -6.58
C VAL A 575 -27.25 -16.20 -7.05
N ILE A 576 -27.16 -17.37 -7.66
CA ILE A 576 -28.31 -18.19 -8.08
C ILE A 576 -28.37 -19.37 -7.13
N ILE A 577 -29.52 -19.55 -6.49
CA ILE A 577 -29.71 -20.50 -5.41
C ILE A 577 -30.92 -21.39 -5.68
N GLY A 578 -30.72 -22.70 -5.53
CA GLY A 578 -31.79 -23.67 -5.41
C GLY A 578 -32.29 -23.71 -3.97
N CYS A 579 -33.54 -23.31 -3.75
CA CYS A 579 -34.18 -23.31 -2.45
C CYS A 579 -34.72 -24.72 -2.10
N PRO A 580 -34.94 -25.03 -0.80
CA PRO A 580 -35.49 -26.32 -0.37
C PRO A 580 -36.85 -26.68 -0.98
N ASP A 581 -37.63 -25.66 -1.37
CA ASP A 581 -38.93 -25.77 -2.04
C ASP A 581 -38.81 -26.05 -3.56
N LYS A 582 -37.58 -26.27 -4.06
CA LYS A 582 -37.23 -26.45 -5.48
C LYS A 582 -37.39 -25.21 -6.36
N THR A 583 -37.64 -24.04 -5.77
CA THR A 583 -37.60 -22.78 -6.52
C THR A 583 -36.15 -22.35 -6.75
N ILE A 584 -35.92 -21.64 -7.86
CA ILE A 584 -34.60 -21.08 -8.18
C ILE A 584 -34.70 -19.57 -8.03
N LYS A 585 -33.92 -19.02 -7.10
CA LYS A 585 -33.90 -17.58 -6.83
C LYS A 585 -32.55 -16.98 -7.19
N LEU A 586 -32.57 -15.85 -7.88
CA LEU A 586 -31.44 -14.98 -8.16
C LEU A 586 -31.48 -13.82 -7.16
N PHE A 587 -30.47 -13.75 -6.29
CA PHE A 587 -30.25 -12.60 -5.41
C PHE A 587 -29.13 -11.72 -5.97
N VAL A 588 -29.36 -10.41 -6.00
CA VAL A 588 -28.39 -9.43 -6.48
C VAL A 588 -28.24 -8.34 -5.45
N LYS A 589 -27.00 -7.99 -5.11
CA LYS A 589 -26.66 -6.84 -4.27
C LYS A 589 -25.64 -5.96 -4.96
N GLY A 590 -25.79 -4.64 -4.83
CA GLY A 590 -24.86 -3.73 -5.49
C GLY A 590 -25.08 -2.26 -5.14
N ALA A 591 -24.33 -1.40 -5.81
CA ALA A 591 -24.49 0.05 -5.70
C ALA A 591 -25.85 0.50 -6.23
N ASP A 592 -26.39 1.56 -5.63
CA ASP A 592 -27.62 2.26 -6.02
C ASP A 592 -27.75 2.47 -7.54
N SER A 593 -26.81 3.18 -8.15
CA SER A 593 -26.78 3.53 -9.59
C SER A 593 -26.83 2.31 -10.51
N SER A 594 -26.20 1.21 -10.10
CA SER A 594 -26.20 -0.04 -10.86
C SER A 594 -27.51 -0.81 -10.67
N MET A 595 -28.00 -0.92 -9.44
CA MET A 595 -29.18 -1.71 -9.11
C MET A 595 -30.46 -1.09 -9.67
N PHE A 596 -30.62 0.23 -9.59
CA PHE A 596 -31.78 0.91 -10.18
C PHE A 596 -31.83 0.85 -11.71
N GLY A 597 -30.74 0.46 -12.37
CA GLY A 597 -30.70 0.19 -13.82
C GLY A 597 -31.24 -1.19 -14.22
N ILE A 598 -31.34 -2.14 -13.28
CA ILE A 598 -31.81 -3.52 -13.52
C ILE A 598 -33.10 -3.87 -12.78
N ILE A 599 -33.49 -3.05 -11.81
CA ILE A 599 -34.76 -3.17 -11.09
C ILE A 599 -35.92 -2.77 -12.01
N ASP A 600 -36.98 -3.57 -12.00
CA ASP A 600 -38.23 -3.22 -12.67
C ASP A 600 -38.99 -2.17 -11.86
N LYS A 601 -38.93 -0.91 -12.33
CA LYS A 601 -39.59 0.23 -11.69
C LYS A 601 -41.11 0.20 -11.81
N THR A 602 -41.67 -0.67 -12.65
CA THR A 602 -43.12 -0.75 -12.87
C THR A 602 -43.85 -1.56 -11.79
N LEU A 603 -43.15 -2.49 -11.13
CA LEU A 603 -43.75 -3.38 -10.13
C LEU A 603 -44.23 -2.61 -8.88
N ASN A 604 -43.39 -1.74 -8.30
CA ASN A 604 -43.68 -0.98 -7.07
C ASN A 604 -43.02 0.41 -7.10
N PRO A 605 -43.58 1.40 -7.82
CA PRO A 605 -42.95 2.72 -7.98
C PRO A 605 -42.80 3.48 -6.66
N ASP A 606 -43.78 3.38 -5.76
CA ASP A 606 -43.78 4.07 -4.46
C ASP A 606 -42.65 3.57 -3.55
N VAL A 607 -42.43 2.25 -3.52
CA VAL A 607 -41.36 1.60 -2.74
C VAL A 607 -39.99 2.00 -3.28
N VAL A 608 -39.83 2.06 -4.61
CA VAL A 608 -38.58 2.49 -5.25
C VAL A 608 -38.27 3.94 -4.88
N GLN A 609 -39.25 4.84 -5.00
CA GLN A 609 -39.06 6.26 -4.67
C GLN A 609 -38.76 6.50 -3.18
N ALA A 610 -39.45 5.79 -2.29
CA ALA A 610 -39.18 5.86 -0.86
C ALA A 610 -37.75 5.36 -0.53
N THR A 611 -37.34 4.24 -1.11
CA THR A 611 -36.00 3.66 -0.91
C THR A 611 -34.91 4.58 -1.46
N GLU A 612 -35.10 5.21 -2.63
CA GLU A 612 -34.16 6.22 -3.17
C GLU A 612 -33.97 7.40 -2.20
N LYS A 613 -35.05 7.89 -1.59
CA LYS A 613 -34.98 8.95 -0.58
C LYS A 613 -34.21 8.52 0.67
N HIS A 614 -34.42 7.29 1.15
CA HIS A 614 -33.70 6.75 2.30
C HIS A 614 -32.20 6.56 2.00
N LEU A 615 -31.86 6.07 0.82
CA LEU A 615 -30.46 5.93 0.36
C LEU A 615 -29.72 7.27 0.38
N HIS A 616 -30.35 8.34 -0.08
CA HIS A 616 -29.77 9.68 -0.02
C HIS A 616 -29.56 10.15 1.43
N SER A 617 -30.51 9.86 2.33
CA SER A 617 -30.37 10.16 3.76
C SER A 617 -29.19 9.41 4.37
N TYR A 618 -29.07 8.11 4.13
CA TYR A 618 -27.98 7.27 4.65
C TYR A 618 -26.62 7.73 4.15
N SER A 619 -26.50 8.02 2.85
CA SER A 619 -25.27 8.55 2.25
C SER A 619 -24.87 9.90 2.85
N SER A 620 -25.84 10.77 3.18
CA SER A 620 -25.58 12.09 3.78
C SER A 620 -24.99 12.04 5.20
N VAL A 621 -25.19 10.93 5.92
CA VAL A 621 -24.63 10.67 7.26
C VAL A 621 -23.33 9.86 7.15
N GLY A 622 -22.94 9.46 5.94
CA GLY A 622 -21.71 8.74 5.68
C GLY A 622 -21.81 7.22 5.82
N LEU A 623 -23.01 6.67 5.63
CA LEU A 623 -23.19 5.22 5.55
C LEU A 623 -22.93 4.73 4.14
N ARG A 624 -22.23 3.61 4.01
CA ARG A 624 -22.13 2.87 2.76
C ARG A 624 -23.46 2.20 2.48
N THR A 625 -24.04 2.52 1.34
CA THR A 625 -25.34 2.00 0.95
C THR A 625 -25.23 0.88 -0.08
N LEU A 626 -26.04 -0.16 0.09
CA LEU A 626 -26.20 -1.23 -0.90
C LEU A 626 -27.67 -1.49 -1.11
N VAL A 627 -28.05 -1.74 -2.36
CA VAL A 627 -29.41 -2.09 -2.77
C VAL A 627 -29.47 -3.59 -3.05
N ILE A 628 -30.53 -4.23 -2.57
CA ILE A 628 -30.74 -5.67 -2.65
C ILE A 628 -32.00 -5.94 -3.46
N GLY A 629 -31.90 -6.83 -4.44
CA GLY A 629 -33.00 -7.27 -5.26
C GLY A 629 -33.05 -8.79 -5.43
N VAL A 630 -34.24 -9.29 -5.77
CA VAL A 630 -34.51 -10.71 -5.99
C VAL A 630 -35.27 -10.92 -7.29
N ARG A 631 -35.05 -12.05 -7.93
CA ARG A 631 -35.84 -12.54 -9.06
C ARG A 631 -35.96 -14.05 -8.98
N GLU A 632 -37.16 -14.56 -9.19
CA GLU A 632 -37.39 -16.00 -9.34
C GLU A 632 -37.14 -16.40 -10.79
N LEU A 633 -36.40 -17.49 -11.00
CA LEU A 633 -36.03 -17.99 -12.32
C LEU A 633 -36.85 -19.22 -12.67
N SER A 634 -37.29 -19.31 -13.91
CA SER A 634 -37.83 -20.56 -14.45
C SER A 634 -36.72 -21.58 -14.72
N GLN A 635 -37.07 -22.87 -14.71
CA GLN A 635 -36.12 -23.96 -14.99
C GLN A 635 -35.45 -23.81 -16.38
N SER A 636 -36.20 -23.31 -17.37
CA SER A 636 -35.70 -23.07 -18.73
C SER A 636 -34.68 -21.93 -18.78
N GLU A 637 -34.96 -20.79 -18.13
CA GLU A 637 -34.02 -19.67 -18.05
C GLU A 637 -32.72 -20.09 -17.36
N PHE A 638 -32.81 -20.91 -16.31
CA PHE A 638 -31.65 -21.42 -15.60
C PHE A 638 -30.77 -22.31 -16.49
N GLN A 639 -31.38 -23.24 -17.26
CA GLN A 639 -30.64 -24.12 -18.17
C GLN A 639 -29.93 -23.34 -19.29
N GLU A 640 -30.60 -22.34 -19.87
CA GLU A 640 -29.99 -21.46 -20.88
C GLU A 640 -28.80 -20.69 -20.31
N TRP A 641 -28.95 -20.14 -19.11
CA TRP A 641 -27.87 -19.46 -18.41
C TRP A 641 -26.70 -20.40 -18.11
N GLN A 642 -26.96 -21.61 -17.62
CA GLN A 642 -25.92 -22.58 -17.26
C GLN A 642 -25.05 -22.94 -18.46
N MET A 643 -25.67 -23.24 -19.62
CA MET A 643 -24.93 -23.54 -20.85
C MET A 643 -24.08 -22.35 -21.31
N ALA A 644 -24.62 -21.13 -21.22
CA ALA A 644 -23.89 -19.92 -21.59
C ALA A 644 -22.71 -19.65 -20.64
N TYR A 645 -22.91 -19.88 -19.34
CA TYR A 645 -21.90 -19.71 -18.30
C TYR A 645 -20.74 -20.69 -18.46
N GLU A 646 -21.03 -21.98 -18.66
CA GLU A 646 -20.01 -23.00 -18.90
C GLU A 646 -19.14 -22.63 -20.11
N LYS A 647 -19.77 -22.31 -21.25
CA LYS A 647 -19.08 -21.87 -22.47
C LYS A 647 -18.20 -20.64 -22.23
N ALA A 648 -18.72 -19.64 -21.52
CA ALA A 648 -17.97 -18.43 -21.18
C ALA A 648 -16.80 -18.73 -20.23
N SER A 649 -16.99 -19.58 -19.24
CA SER A 649 -15.97 -19.92 -18.22
C SER A 649 -14.77 -20.66 -18.80
N THR A 650 -14.98 -21.48 -19.84
CA THR A 650 -13.94 -22.25 -20.53
C THR A 650 -13.27 -21.49 -21.68
N ALA A 651 -13.71 -20.27 -21.99
CA ALA A 651 -13.17 -19.50 -23.10
C ALA A 651 -11.73 -19.03 -22.83
N LEU A 652 -10.84 -19.23 -23.81
CA LEU A 652 -9.44 -18.78 -23.74
C LEU A 652 -9.29 -17.28 -24.01
N LEU A 653 -10.10 -16.74 -24.92
CA LEU A 653 -10.09 -15.34 -25.33
C LEU A 653 -11.34 -14.63 -24.83
N GLY A 654 -11.20 -13.42 -24.31
CA GLY A 654 -12.34 -12.58 -23.90
C GLY A 654 -13.18 -13.13 -22.73
N ARG A 655 -12.66 -14.08 -21.95
CA ARG A 655 -13.38 -14.76 -20.84
C ARG A 655 -14.10 -13.79 -19.90
N GLY A 656 -13.40 -12.75 -19.43
CA GLY A 656 -13.98 -11.75 -18.52
C GLY A 656 -15.18 -11.04 -19.12
N ASN A 657 -15.08 -10.62 -20.39
CA ASN A 657 -16.18 -9.97 -21.11
C ASN A 657 -17.36 -10.92 -21.36
N LEU A 658 -17.08 -12.19 -21.67
CA LEU A 658 -18.11 -13.21 -21.86
C LEU A 658 -18.86 -13.52 -20.56
N LEU A 659 -18.15 -13.71 -19.45
CA LEU A 659 -18.78 -13.92 -18.14
C LEU A 659 -19.62 -12.71 -17.74
N ARG A 660 -19.13 -11.50 -18.01
CA ARG A 660 -19.86 -10.26 -17.76
C ARG A 660 -21.13 -10.15 -18.59
N SER A 661 -21.09 -10.53 -19.87
CA SER A 661 -22.28 -10.51 -20.73
C SER A 661 -23.32 -11.54 -20.31
N VAL A 662 -22.89 -12.76 -19.94
CA VAL A 662 -23.76 -13.80 -19.38
C VAL A 662 -24.44 -13.31 -18.09
N ALA A 663 -23.69 -12.66 -17.20
CA ALA A 663 -24.24 -12.12 -15.97
C ALA A 663 -25.22 -10.96 -16.21
N ALA A 664 -24.91 -10.04 -17.13
CA ALA A 664 -25.80 -8.93 -17.49
C ALA A 664 -27.10 -9.36 -18.19
N ASN A 665 -27.12 -10.55 -18.80
CA ASN A 665 -28.32 -11.11 -19.42
C ASN A 665 -29.30 -11.66 -18.39
N ILE A 666 -28.81 -12.34 -17.34
CA ILE A 666 -29.68 -12.90 -16.29
C ILE A 666 -30.11 -11.83 -15.26
N GLU A 667 -29.35 -10.76 -15.10
CA GLU A 667 -29.64 -9.67 -14.15
C GLU A 667 -30.52 -8.58 -14.76
N ARG A 668 -31.77 -8.92 -15.08
CA ARG A 668 -32.77 -7.97 -15.59
C ARG A 668 -34.10 -8.20 -14.92
N ASN A 669 -34.93 -7.16 -14.88
CA ASN A 669 -36.29 -7.19 -14.32
C ASN A 669 -36.31 -7.70 -12.88
N MET A 670 -35.43 -7.16 -12.04
CA MET A 670 -35.31 -7.53 -10.64
C MET A 670 -36.39 -6.85 -9.79
N ARG A 671 -36.93 -7.55 -8.80
CA ARG A 671 -37.79 -6.94 -7.76
C ARG A 671 -36.92 -6.38 -6.65
N LEU A 672 -37.17 -5.13 -6.25
CA LEU A 672 -36.48 -4.48 -5.13
C LEU A 672 -36.95 -5.08 -3.80
N LEU A 673 -36.01 -5.53 -2.95
CA LEU A 673 -36.29 -5.92 -1.57
C LEU A 673 -36.06 -4.76 -0.59
N GLY A 674 -34.98 -4.01 -0.82
CA GLY A 674 -34.63 -2.89 0.05
C GLY A 674 -33.20 -2.41 -0.11
N ALA A 675 -32.73 -1.68 0.89
CA ALA A 675 -31.37 -1.16 0.98
C ALA A 675 -30.80 -1.30 2.39
N SER A 676 -29.48 -1.44 2.51
CA SER A 676 -28.74 -1.49 3.78
C SER A 676 -27.82 -0.27 3.91
N GLY A 677 -27.61 0.19 5.15
CA GLY A 677 -26.60 1.18 5.53
C GLY A 677 -25.56 0.59 6.46
N VAL A 678 -24.30 0.60 6.04
CA VAL A 678 -23.14 0.08 6.79
C VAL A 678 -22.18 1.23 7.12
N GLU A 679 -21.76 1.33 8.38
CA GLU A 679 -20.81 2.35 8.86
C GLU A 679 -19.38 1.79 8.88
N ASP A 680 -18.42 2.57 8.36
CA ASP A 680 -16.98 2.30 8.45
C ASP A 680 -16.40 3.08 9.62
N LYS A 681 -16.06 2.39 10.71
CA LYS A 681 -15.64 3.06 11.96
C LYS A 681 -14.29 3.75 11.85
N LEU A 682 -14.22 5.00 12.32
CA LEU A 682 -12.98 5.75 12.48
C LEU A 682 -12.13 5.21 13.64
N GLN A 683 -10.81 5.38 13.58
CA GLN A 683 -9.94 5.15 14.74
C GLN A 683 -10.24 6.15 15.85
N ASP A 684 -9.95 5.75 17.08
CA ASP A 684 -10.20 6.58 18.25
C ASP A 684 -9.35 7.86 18.19
N GLY A 685 -10.00 9.00 18.40
CA GLY A 685 -9.31 10.30 18.41
C GLY A 685 -9.00 10.89 17.02
N VAL A 686 -9.40 10.26 15.92
CA VAL A 686 -9.14 10.76 14.56
C VAL A 686 -9.73 12.14 14.29
N PRO A 687 -11.02 12.40 14.58
CA PRO A 687 -11.59 13.73 14.39
C PRO A 687 -10.84 14.82 15.17
N GLU A 688 -10.48 14.52 16.42
CA GLU A 688 -9.76 15.43 17.31
C GLU A 688 -8.32 15.67 16.82
N ALA A 689 -7.64 14.65 16.33
CA ALA A 689 -6.30 14.76 15.79
C ALA A 689 -6.26 15.61 14.51
N ILE A 690 -7.20 15.39 13.58
CA ILE A 690 -7.32 16.20 12.37
C ILE A 690 -7.62 17.66 12.73
N GLU A 691 -8.53 17.89 13.68
CA GLU A 691 -8.85 19.23 14.17
C GLU A 691 -7.61 19.92 14.77
N LYS A 692 -6.82 19.22 15.59
CA LYS A 692 -5.56 19.74 16.15
C LYS A 692 -4.49 20.01 15.09
N LEU A 693 -4.36 19.16 14.07
CA LEU A 693 -3.46 19.39 12.94
C LEU A 693 -3.86 20.66 12.16
N ARG A 694 -5.17 20.85 11.94
CA ARG A 694 -5.71 22.04 11.28
C ARG A 694 -5.50 23.30 12.11
N GLU A 695 -5.73 23.24 13.43
CA GLU A 695 -5.42 24.33 14.37
C GLU A 695 -3.93 24.72 14.32
N ALA A 696 -3.03 23.75 14.18
CA ALA A 696 -1.59 23.97 14.03
C ALA A 696 -1.19 24.51 12.64
N GLY A 697 -2.14 24.68 11.71
CA GLY A 697 -1.89 25.15 10.35
C GLY A 697 -1.31 24.08 9.40
N ILE A 698 -1.44 22.80 9.77
CA ILE A 698 -1.02 21.67 8.95
C ILE A 698 -2.20 21.27 8.04
N LYS A 699 -1.94 21.19 6.74
CA LYS A 699 -2.95 20.80 5.74
C LYS A 699 -3.06 19.28 5.69
N VAL A 700 -4.26 18.75 5.84
CA VAL A 700 -4.51 17.30 5.79
C VAL A 700 -5.13 16.93 4.45
N TRP A 701 -4.51 16.02 3.72
CA TRP A 701 -4.95 15.50 2.44
C TRP A 701 -5.22 14.01 2.60
N VAL A 702 -6.41 13.57 2.18
CA VAL A 702 -6.74 12.14 2.19
C VAL A 702 -6.59 11.62 0.77
N LEU A 703 -5.68 10.67 0.60
CA LEU A 703 -5.46 9.96 -0.65
C LEU A 703 -6.06 8.57 -0.47
N THR A 704 -7.05 8.23 -1.30
CA THR A 704 -7.76 6.95 -1.18
C THR A 704 -8.01 6.36 -2.57
N GLY A 705 -7.81 5.04 -2.68
CA GLY A 705 -8.23 4.26 -3.86
C GLY A 705 -9.71 3.87 -3.81
N ASP A 706 -10.41 4.22 -2.74
CA ASP A 706 -11.84 3.97 -2.57
C ASP A 706 -12.69 4.93 -3.41
N LYS A 707 -13.99 4.65 -3.51
CA LYS A 707 -14.90 5.50 -4.29
C LYS A 707 -14.99 6.92 -3.73
N GLN A 708 -15.26 7.88 -4.61
CA GLN A 708 -15.37 9.29 -4.25
C GLN A 708 -16.42 9.54 -3.17
N GLU A 709 -17.58 8.88 -3.26
CA GLU A 709 -18.68 9.06 -2.31
C GLU A 709 -18.27 8.59 -0.90
N THR A 710 -17.57 7.46 -0.82
CA THR A 710 -17.03 6.93 0.44
C THR A 710 -15.95 7.86 1.02
N ALA A 711 -15.10 8.44 0.17
CA ALA A 711 -14.10 9.41 0.59
C ALA A 711 -14.74 10.68 1.18
N ILE A 712 -15.78 11.20 0.53
CA ILE A 712 -16.54 12.37 1.01
C ILE A 712 -17.21 12.06 2.35
N SER A 713 -17.87 10.91 2.43
CA SER A 713 -18.50 10.38 3.65
C SER A 713 -17.52 10.36 4.83
N ILE A 714 -16.37 9.69 4.67
CA ILE A 714 -15.33 9.63 5.71
C ILE A 714 -14.80 11.02 6.01
N GLY A 715 -14.66 11.88 4.99
CA GLY A 715 -14.29 13.29 5.16
C GLY A 715 -15.21 14.03 6.12
N TYR A 716 -16.52 13.81 6.05
CA TYR A 716 -17.48 14.37 7.02
C TYR A 716 -17.34 13.73 8.40
N SER A 717 -17.24 12.40 8.47
CA SER A 717 -17.11 11.68 9.74
C SER A 717 -15.86 12.12 10.53
N CYS A 718 -14.75 12.35 9.83
CA CYS A 718 -13.48 12.76 10.45
C CYS A 718 -13.34 14.28 10.61
N LYS A 719 -14.41 15.06 10.32
CA LYS A 719 -14.43 16.54 10.34
C LYS A 719 -13.37 17.21 9.46
N LEU A 720 -12.89 16.50 8.45
CA LEU A 720 -12.08 17.09 7.38
C LEU A 720 -12.96 17.95 6.47
N LEU A 721 -14.16 17.45 6.16
CA LEU A 721 -15.21 18.17 5.46
C LEU A 721 -16.26 18.66 6.46
N THR A 722 -16.68 19.90 6.28
CA THR A 722 -17.74 20.52 7.09
C THR A 722 -18.82 21.08 6.17
N ARG A 723 -20.06 21.21 6.67
CA ARG A 723 -21.22 21.59 5.84
C ARG A 723 -21.16 23.02 5.30
N ASP A 724 -20.34 23.87 5.91
CA ASP A 724 -20.02 25.23 5.49
C ASP A 724 -19.00 25.29 4.35
N MET A 725 -18.27 24.20 4.08
CA MET A 725 -17.30 24.14 2.98
C MET A 725 -17.99 24.11 1.62
N THR A 726 -17.52 24.95 0.71
CA THR A 726 -17.87 24.83 -0.71
C THR A 726 -17.01 23.73 -1.34
N GLN A 727 -17.67 22.70 -1.85
CA GLN A 727 -17.02 21.56 -2.51
C GLN A 727 -16.74 21.86 -3.98
N ILE A 728 -15.50 21.66 -4.40
CA ILE A 728 -15.05 21.72 -5.79
C ILE A 728 -14.75 20.28 -6.21
N VAL A 729 -15.59 19.73 -7.07
CA VAL A 729 -15.46 18.36 -7.59
C VAL A 729 -14.93 18.42 -9.02
N ILE A 730 -13.81 17.76 -9.29
CA ILE A 730 -13.20 17.68 -10.62
C ILE A 730 -13.20 16.22 -11.07
N ASN A 731 -14.15 15.91 -11.95
CA ASN A 731 -14.28 14.60 -12.59
C ASN A 731 -14.27 14.82 -14.11
N SER A 732 -13.25 14.32 -14.79
CA SER A 732 -13.02 14.55 -16.22
C SER A 732 -12.49 13.30 -16.91
N ASN A 733 -13.06 13.02 -18.08
CA ASN A 733 -12.72 11.86 -18.90
C ASN A 733 -11.79 12.22 -20.07
N SER A 734 -11.37 13.49 -20.16
CA SER A 734 -10.42 13.97 -21.16
C SER A 734 -9.56 15.10 -20.60
N ARG A 735 -8.39 15.29 -21.21
CA ARG A 735 -7.42 16.31 -20.81
C ARG A 735 -7.96 17.73 -20.98
N GLU A 736 -8.69 17.99 -22.06
CA GLU A 736 -9.28 19.30 -22.36
C GLU A 736 -10.40 19.63 -21.37
N SER A 737 -11.25 18.65 -21.04
CA SER A 737 -12.30 18.79 -20.04
C SER A 737 -11.69 19.10 -18.68
N CYS A 738 -10.65 18.36 -18.28
CA CYS A 738 -9.97 18.55 -17.00
C CYS A 738 -9.37 19.95 -16.89
N ARG A 739 -8.73 20.46 -17.95
CA ARG A 739 -8.18 21.82 -17.95
C ARG A 739 -9.26 22.88 -17.77
N LYS A 740 -10.39 22.74 -18.48
CA LYS A 740 -11.51 23.66 -18.36
C LYS A 740 -12.12 23.65 -16.95
N SER A 741 -12.34 22.47 -16.36
CA SER A 741 -12.84 22.34 -14.99
C SER A 741 -11.89 22.99 -13.96
N LEU A 742 -10.58 22.91 -14.19
CA LEU A 742 -9.59 23.57 -13.35
C LEU A 742 -9.64 25.10 -13.48
N ASP A 743 -9.76 25.63 -14.70
CA ASP A 743 -9.90 27.06 -14.97
C ASP A 743 -11.19 27.64 -14.36
N ASP A 744 -12.30 26.88 -14.46
CA ASP A 744 -13.59 27.22 -13.86
C ASP A 744 -13.51 27.21 -12.33
N ALA A 745 -12.83 26.23 -11.73
CA ALA A 745 -12.59 26.16 -10.30
C ALA A 745 -11.75 27.34 -9.80
N ILE A 746 -10.68 27.71 -10.49
CA ILE A 746 -9.84 28.88 -10.17
C ILE A 746 -10.67 30.16 -10.22
N SER A 747 -11.49 30.31 -11.26
CA SER A 747 -12.37 31.48 -11.45
C SER A 747 -13.40 31.59 -10.32
N MET A 748 -13.99 30.46 -9.90
CA MET A 748 -14.91 30.40 -8.77
C MET A 748 -14.23 30.81 -7.46
N VAL A 749 -13.04 30.29 -7.16
CA VAL A 749 -12.27 30.64 -5.96
C VAL A 749 -11.94 32.13 -5.92
N ASN A 750 -11.57 32.72 -7.06
CA ASN A 750 -11.28 34.14 -7.17
C ASN A 750 -12.52 35.01 -6.91
N LYS A 751 -13.67 34.60 -7.44
CA LYS A 751 -14.94 35.28 -7.20
C LYS A 751 -15.33 35.23 -5.73
N LEU A 752 -15.21 34.07 -5.09
CA LEU A 752 -15.51 33.90 -3.66
C LEU A 752 -14.60 34.76 -2.77
N ARG A 753 -13.31 34.89 -3.11
CA ARG A 753 -12.38 35.79 -2.40
C ARG A 753 -12.68 37.26 -2.57
N SER A 754 -13.17 37.68 -3.74
CA SER A 754 -13.53 39.08 -3.97
C SER A 754 -14.76 39.52 -3.18
N LEU A 755 -15.60 38.57 -2.75
CA LEU A 755 -16.82 38.81 -1.97
C LEU A 755 -16.57 38.82 -0.46
N SER A 756 -15.50 38.17 0.03
CA SER A 756 -15.09 38.25 1.43
C SER A 756 -14.40 39.60 1.70
N THR A 757 -15.12 40.53 2.34
CA THR A 757 -14.64 41.88 2.71
C THR A 757 -13.59 41.89 3.81
N ASP A 758 -13.40 40.76 4.51
CA ASP A 758 -12.48 40.65 5.62
C ASP A 758 -11.24 39.84 5.21
N SER A 759 -10.08 40.50 5.20
CA SER A 759 -8.80 39.95 4.71
C SER A 759 -8.26 38.80 5.57
N GLN A 760 -8.93 38.48 6.68
CA GLN A 760 -8.62 37.38 7.58
C GLN A 760 -9.66 36.25 7.60
N SER A 761 -10.86 36.43 7.04
CA SER A 761 -11.89 35.39 7.06
C SER A 761 -11.63 34.34 5.97
N ARG A 762 -11.39 33.09 6.39
CA ARG A 762 -11.09 32.00 5.47
C ARG A 762 -12.34 31.44 4.85
N VAL A 763 -12.46 31.53 3.52
CA VAL A 763 -13.50 30.80 2.77
C VAL A 763 -13.20 29.30 2.90
N PRO A 764 -14.08 28.53 3.55
CA PRO A 764 -13.90 27.10 3.71
C PRO A 764 -14.14 26.41 2.35
N LEU A 765 -13.10 25.81 1.79
CA LEU A 765 -13.12 25.16 0.48
C LEU A 765 -12.65 23.71 0.64
N ALA A 766 -13.31 22.80 -0.07
CA ALA A 766 -12.92 21.41 -0.16
C ALA A 766 -12.68 21.04 -1.63
N LEU A 767 -11.56 20.37 -1.92
CA LEU A 767 -11.22 19.93 -3.28
C LEU A 767 -11.31 18.41 -3.34
N ILE A 768 -12.09 17.90 -4.29
CA ILE A 768 -12.31 16.48 -4.52
C ILE A 768 -11.98 16.21 -5.99
N ILE A 769 -11.00 15.35 -6.24
CA ILE A 769 -10.51 15.02 -7.59
C ILE A 769 -10.47 13.50 -7.72
N ASP A 770 -11.01 12.97 -8.82
CA ASP A 770 -10.93 11.54 -9.11
C ASP A 770 -9.57 11.12 -9.68
N GLY A 771 -9.26 9.83 -9.60
CA GLY A 771 -7.95 9.30 -10.04
C GLY A 771 -7.65 9.56 -11.52
N ASN A 772 -8.66 9.51 -12.40
CA ASN A 772 -8.46 9.73 -13.84
C ASN A 772 -8.12 11.19 -14.13
N SER A 773 -8.84 12.16 -13.54
CA SER A 773 -8.49 13.58 -13.67
C SER A 773 -7.11 13.86 -13.11
N LEU A 774 -6.77 13.25 -11.97
CA LEU A 774 -5.47 13.40 -11.34
C LEU A 774 -4.33 12.94 -12.26
N VAL A 775 -4.50 11.84 -12.99
CA VAL A 775 -3.54 11.40 -14.02
C VAL A 775 -3.41 12.43 -15.13
N TYR A 776 -4.50 12.97 -15.67
CA TYR A 776 -4.42 14.01 -16.70
C TYR A 776 -3.74 15.29 -16.22
N ILE A 777 -3.87 15.61 -14.92
CA ILE A 777 -3.18 16.73 -14.28
C ILE A 777 -1.67 16.46 -14.14
N PHE A 778 -1.26 15.19 -13.97
CA PHE A 778 0.14 14.79 -13.82
C PHE A 778 0.87 14.45 -15.14
N ASP A 779 0.15 14.03 -16.19
CA ASP A 779 0.70 13.58 -17.51
C ASP A 779 1.14 14.75 -18.43
N THR A 780 1.19 15.97 -17.90
CA THR A 780 1.79 17.15 -18.54
C THR A 780 3.31 17.13 -18.35
N GLU A 781 4.02 16.30 -19.12
CA GLU A 781 5.49 16.13 -19.18
C GLU A 781 6.32 17.41 -19.49
N ARG A 782 5.72 18.61 -19.48
CA ARG A 782 6.44 19.90 -19.58
C ARG A 782 6.01 20.96 -18.57
N GLU A 783 5.15 20.62 -17.61
CA GLU A 783 4.73 21.52 -16.52
C GLU A 783 4.95 20.90 -15.13
N GLU A 784 5.86 19.93 -15.00
CA GLU A 784 6.20 19.22 -13.75
C GLU A 784 6.69 20.14 -12.60
N LYS A 785 7.09 21.38 -12.91
CA LYS A 785 7.40 22.42 -11.90
C LYS A 785 6.44 23.59 -11.92
N ALA A 786 5.46 23.59 -12.81
CA ALA A 786 4.64 24.75 -13.09
C ALA A 786 3.17 24.56 -12.75
N MET A 787 2.54 23.38 -12.84
CA MET A 787 1.06 23.29 -12.63
C MET A 787 0.63 22.73 -11.29
N LEU A 788 1.24 21.65 -10.79
CA LEU A 788 1.08 21.33 -9.37
C LEU A 788 1.77 22.42 -8.55
N PHE A 789 2.98 22.84 -8.91
CA PHE A 789 3.63 23.97 -8.24
C PHE A 789 2.89 25.29 -8.48
N TYR A 790 2.29 25.66 -9.63
CA TYR A 790 1.45 26.88 -9.65
C TYR A 790 0.15 26.66 -8.90
N VAL A 791 -0.63 25.60 -9.08
CA VAL A 791 -1.92 25.48 -8.37
C VAL A 791 -1.66 25.40 -6.86
N VAL A 792 -0.67 24.62 -6.43
CA VAL A 792 -0.25 24.47 -5.03
C VAL A 792 0.47 25.73 -4.53
N GLU A 793 1.51 26.28 -5.18
CA GLU A 793 2.26 27.49 -4.75
C GLU A 793 1.51 28.82 -4.98
N TRP A 794 0.60 28.91 -5.95
CA TRP A 794 -0.35 30.02 -6.09
C TRP A 794 -1.44 29.93 -5.00
N LEU A 795 -1.86 28.73 -4.59
CA LEU A 795 -2.67 28.55 -3.37
C LEU A 795 -1.87 28.65 -2.05
N LEU A 796 -0.54 28.41 -2.04
CA LEU A 796 0.28 28.27 -0.82
C LEU A 796 1.27 29.41 -0.51
N TYR A 797 1.77 30.17 -1.48
CA TYR A 797 3.03 30.91 -1.26
C TYR A 797 3.04 32.38 -1.71
N ARG A 798 2.24 32.81 -2.69
CA ARG A 798 2.42 34.18 -3.24
C ARG A 798 1.57 35.32 -2.65
N ARG A 799 0.58 35.06 -1.79
CA ARG A 799 -0.11 36.07 -0.93
C ARG A 799 -1.29 35.53 -0.10
N LEU A 800 -1.33 34.23 0.21
CA LEU A 800 -2.55 33.58 0.70
C LEU A 800 -2.34 32.88 2.04
N GLY A 801 -2.66 33.60 3.12
CA GLY A 801 -2.83 33.07 4.48
C GLY A 801 -4.15 32.32 4.67
N LEU A 802 -4.56 31.53 3.67
CA LEU A 802 -5.96 31.15 3.46
C LEU A 802 -6.03 29.81 2.73
N LEU A 803 -6.10 28.70 3.47
CA LEU A 803 -6.79 27.44 3.10
C LEU A 803 -6.76 26.49 4.30
N ILE A 804 -7.94 25.98 4.64
CA ILE A 804 -8.20 24.92 5.62
C ILE A 804 -7.70 23.58 5.06
#